data_AF-A0A9E7HQG9-F1
#
_entry.id   AF-A0A9E7HQG9-F1
#
_cell.length_a   1.000
_cell.length_b   1.000
_cell.length_c   1.000
_cell.angle_alpha   90.00
_cell.angle_beta   90.00
_cell.angle_gamma   90.00
#
_symmetry.space_group_name_H-M   'P 1'
#
loop_
_entity.id
_entity.type
_entity.pdbx_description
1 polymer ?
#
loop_
_entity_poly.entity_id
_entity_poly.type
_entity_poly.pdbx_seq_one_letter_code
_entity_poly.pdbx_strand_id
1 'polypeptide(L)'
;MRPKSGGVWGLVLSKAHGPTDFVGAWLPNPVPNPDLDSEGGQQKKDPTTAGREQRSRSRLLLPSNPIPEMILAVLFTNTDGNILVERFHGVPAEERLHWRSFLVKLGADNLKGAKNEELLVASHKSVFVVYTILGDVCIYVVGKDEYDELALAELIFVITSSVKDVCGKPPTERLFLDHYGRICLCLDEIIWKIHVGLVLLPDPCHADWIIRITTFFPRVLESSTIADGNEREQIPTAQIVPKLQESEEMASTFSTMSTIGSFSATNCLSANKASVEKFSSLSSISSNSLSSRRQNLRMQKRCNSRIRAMAKELHFNKDSSAIKKLQTGVNKLADLVGVTLGPKGRNVVLESKYGSPKIVNDGVTVAKEVELEDPVENIGAKLVRQAAAKTNDLAGDGTTTSVVLAQGLIAEGVVAAGSNPIQITRGIENTTKALVAELKIEDSELADVAAVSAGNNYEIGNMIAEAMNKVGRKGVVTLEEGKSAENNMYVVEGMQFDRGYISPYFVTDSEKMSVEYENCKLLLVDKKITNARDLINVLEDAIRGGYPVLIISEGIEQEALATLVVNKLRGSLKIAALKAPGFGERKSQYLDDIAILTGATVIRDEAGLSLDKTGKEVLGTAAKVVLTKETTTIVGDGSTQEEVNKRVAQIRNLIEAAEQEYEKEKLNERIAKLSGGVAVIQVGAQTETELKEKKLRVEDALNATKAAVEEGIVVGGGCTLLRLAAKVDAIKETLENDEQKVGADIVKRALSYPLKLIAKNAGVNGSVVVEKVLSSDDFKFGYNAATGNYEDLMAAGIIDPTKVVRCCLEHAASVAKTFLTSDVVVVDIKEPEPVPAGNPMDNSGYGY
;
A
#
# COMPACT_ATOMS: atom_id res chain seq x y z
N MET A 1 1.12 59.18 11.10
CA MET A 1 0.54 60.25 11.94
C MET A 1 -0.54 59.64 12.85
N ARG A 2 -0.77 60.21 14.05
CA ARG A 2 -1.94 59.95 14.94
C ARG A 2 -3.22 60.62 14.35
N PRO A 3 -4.48 60.39 14.82
CA PRO A 3 -4.99 60.02 16.17
C PRO A 3 -5.76 58.67 16.20
N LYS A 4 -6.27 58.03 17.28
CA LYS A 4 -6.48 58.19 18.76
C LYS A 4 -7.98 58.00 19.11
N SER A 5 -8.22 57.33 20.26
CA SER A 5 -9.46 57.28 21.10
C SER A 5 -10.76 56.70 20.50
N GLY A 6 -11.59 55.91 21.22
CA GLY A 6 -11.49 55.35 22.59
C GLY A 6 -12.68 55.71 23.51
N GLY A 7 -13.10 54.78 24.40
CA GLY A 7 -14.19 54.95 25.41
C GLY A 7 -15.55 54.46 24.90
N VAL A 8 -16.22 53.38 25.36
CA VAL A 8 -16.44 52.73 26.68
C VAL A 8 -17.57 53.37 27.53
N TRP A 9 -18.43 52.49 28.08
CA TRP A 9 -19.34 52.58 29.25
C TRP A 9 -20.86 52.47 28.98
N GLY A 10 -21.58 51.76 29.86
CA GLY A 10 -23.00 52.07 30.12
C GLY A 10 -24.01 50.92 30.24
N LEU A 11 -23.84 50.02 31.21
CA LEU A 11 -24.86 49.04 31.65
C LEU A 11 -26.15 49.73 32.17
N VAL A 12 -27.37 49.25 31.81
CA VAL A 12 -28.59 49.35 32.66
C VAL A 12 -29.48 48.11 32.50
N LEU A 13 -29.97 47.59 33.64
CA LEU A 13 -30.88 46.45 33.79
C LEU A 13 -32.34 46.90 34.07
N SER A 14 -33.31 46.06 33.68
CA SER A 14 -34.61 45.89 34.38
C SER A 14 -34.95 44.39 34.38
N LYS A 15 -35.04 43.60 35.47
CA LYS A 15 -35.48 43.76 36.87
C LYS A 15 -37.01 43.62 37.09
N ALA A 16 -37.44 42.42 37.50
CA ALA A 16 -38.59 42.10 38.38
C ALA A 16 -38.43 40.61 38.85
N HIS A 17 -38.03 40.31 40.10
CA HIS A 17 -38.87 39.96 41.29
C HIS A 17 -39.65 38.61 41.11
N GLY A 18 -39.58 37.55 41.94
CA GLY A 18 -39.10 37.30 43.33
C GLY A 18 -40.29 37.07 44.33
N PRO A 19 -40.16 36.50 45.56
CA PRO A 19 -39.22 35.51 46.14
C PRO A 19 -39.89 34.48 47.14
N THR A 20 -39.14 33.99 48.16
CA THR A 20 -39.45 33.07 49.33
C THR A 20 -39.12 31.58 49.10
N ASP A 21 -38.10 30.92 49.70
CA ASP A 21 -37.64 30.71 51.11
C ASP A 21 -38.51 29.68 51.90
N PHE A 22 -38.05 28.80 52.83
CA PHE A 22 -36.95 28.86 53.82
C PHE A 22 -36.57 27.42 54.37
N VAL A 23 -35.27 27.12 54.62
CA VAL A 23 -34.68 26.16 55.63
C VAL A 23 -35.07 24.64 55.63
N GLY A 24 -34.21 23.67 56.01
CA GLY A 24 -32.83 23.70 56.54
C GLY A 24 -32.17 22.30 56.70
N ALA A 25 -31.00 22.24 57.35
CA ALA A 25 -30.05 21.11 57.32
C ALA A 25 -30.26 20.01 58.39
N TRP A 26 -29.63 18.83 58.21
CA TRP A 26 -28.61 18.20 59.10
C TRP A 26 -28.20 16.78 58.61
N LEU A 27 -26.92 16.41 58.83
CA LEU A 27 -26.34 15.05 58.82
C LEU A 27 -26.25 14.56 60.30
N PRO A 28 -26.14 13.25 60.65
CA PRO A 28 -25.22 12.25 60.06
C PRO A 28 -25.68 10.75 60.02
N ASN A 29 -24.75 9.87 59.61
CA ASN A 29 -24.67 8.37 59.60
C ASN A 29 -25.27 7.60 60.82
N PRO A 30 -25.37 6.23 60.84
CA PRO A 30 -24.94 5.17 59.89
C PRO A 30 -25.95 4.01 59.61
N VAL A 31 -25.46 2.98 58.90
CA VAL A 31 -25.97 1.61 58.60
C VAL A 31 -26.84 0.92 59.68
N PRO A 32 -27.83 0.09 59.25
CA PRO A 32 -27.96 -1.26 59.81
C PRO A 32 -28.17 -2.40 58.79
N ASN A 33 -27.72 -3.61 59.17
CA ASN A 33 -28.10 -4.91 58.57
C ASN A 33 -29.60 -5.21 58.82
N PRO A 34 -30.17 -6.20 58.12
CA PRO A 34 -30.75 -7.32 58.87
C PRO A 34 -30.43 -8.72 58.30
N ASP A 35 -30.48 -9.71 59.18
CA ASP A 35 -30.26 -11.15 58.92
C ASP A 35 -31.28 -11.96 59.75
N LEU A 36 -31.61 -13.19 59.30
CA LEU A 36 -32.32 -14.30 60.02
C LEU A 36 -33.83 -14.11 60.32
N ASP A 37 -34.74 -15.09 60.22
CA ASP A 37 -34.72 -16.57 60.34
C ASP A 37 -35.84 -17.20 59.45
N SER A 38 -35.67 -18.37 58.79
CA SER A 38 -35.90 -19.74 59.31
C SER A 38 -36.13 -20.70 58.10
N GLU A 39 -36.00 -22.04 58.07
CA GLU A 39 -35.37 -23.11 58.89
C GLU A 39 -35.15 -24.36 57.96
N GLY A 40 -34.52 -25.45 58.43
CA GLY A 40 -34.48 -26.79 57.81
C GLY A 40 -33.46 -26.95 56.67
N GLY A 41 -32.24 -27.45 56.84
CA GLY A 41 -31.82 -28.73 57.47
C GLY A 41 -31.41 -29.72 56.34
N GLN A 42 -30.24 -30.37 56.28
CA GLN A 42 -29.29 -30.81 57.32
C GLN A 42 -27.82 -31.01 56.81
N GLN A 43 -26.87 -30.95 57.76
CA GLN A 43 -25.59 -31.72 57.85
C GLN A 43 -24.33 -31.43 56.96
N LYS A 44 -23.45 -30.58 57.50
CA LYS A 44 -22.05 -30.86 57.98
C LYS A 44 -20.91 -31.35 57.04
N LYS A 45 -19.85 -30.49 57.05
CA LYS A 45 -18.39 -30.75 57.17
C LYS A 45 -17.50 -30.92 55.91
N ASP A 46 -16.72 -29.87 55.64
CA ASP A 46 -15.40 -29.82 54.98
C ASP A 46 -14.27 -30.57 55.78
N PRO A 47 -13.00 -30.67 55.31
CA PRO A 47 -12.41 -30.16 54.04
C PRO A 47 -11.49 -31.15 53.24
N THR A 48 -11.07 -30.67 52.06
CA THR A 48 -9.78 -30.92 51.34
C THR A 48 -9.46 -32.27 50.66
N THR A 49 -9.01 -32.11 49.39
CA THR A 49 -8.02 -32.92 48.62
C THR A 49 -8.53 -33.89 47.54
N ALA A 50 -8.01 -33.69 46.32
CA ALA A 50 -7.86 -34.63 45.18
C ALA A 50 -9.09 -35.18 44.42
N GLY A 51 -9.28 -34.67 43.20
CA GLY A 51 -9.94 -35.33 42.06
C GLY A 51 -9.66 -34.51 40.79
N ARG A 52 -8.75 -34.92 39.89
CA ARG A 52 -9.01 -35.82 38.74
C ARG A 52 -10.30 -35.50 37.98
N GLU A 53 -10.20 -34.62 36.98
CA GLU A 53 -11.15 -34.56 35.87
C GLU A 53 -10.55 -35.13 34.59
N GLN A 54 -11.32 -35.99 33.92
CA GLN A 54 -11.00 -36.49 32.58
C GLN A 54 -11.41 -35.46 31.54
N ARG A 55 -10.46 -34.94 30.74
CA ARG A 55 -10.80 -34.19 29.52
C ARG A 55 -11.03 -35.15 28.36
N SER A 56 -12.31 -35.35 28.01
CA SER A 56 -12.71 -35.87 26.70
C SER A 56 -12.22 -34.94 25.59
N ARG A 57 -11.61 -35.50 24.54
CA ARG A 57 -11.12 -34.74 23.39
C ARG A 57 -12.26 -34.44 22.41
N SER A 58 -12.85 -33.25 22.51
CA SER A 58 -13.68 -32.69 21.42
C SER A 58 -12.81 -32.13 20.29
N ARG A 59 -13.23 -32.38 19.06
CA ARG A 59 -12.43 -32.19 17.83
C ARG A 59 -12.61 -30.76 17.31
N LEU A 60 -11.59 -29.90 17.47
CA LEU A 60 -11.58 -28.56 16.86
C LEU A 60 -11.37 -28.68 15.35
N LEU A 61 -12.36 -28.24 14.57
CA LEU A 61 -12.23 -28.02 13.13
C LEU A 61 -11.62 -26.62 12.92
N LEU A 62 -10.45 -26.57 12.29
CA LEU A 62 -9.79 -25.34 11.85
C LEU A 62 -10.19 -25.01 10.40
N PRO A 63 -10.18 -23.73 9.99
CA PRO A 63 -10.55 -23.32 8.64
C PRO A 63 -9.55 -23.82 7.59
N SER A 64 -10.05 -24.10 6.40
CA SER A 64 -9.28 -24.57 5.24
C SER A 64 -8.52 -23.42 4.55
N ASN A 65 -7.24 -23.27 4.89
CA ASN A 65 -6.25 -22.59 4.04
C ASN A 65 -5.76 -23.56 2.94
N PRO A 66 -5.28 -23.09 1.77
CA PRO A 66 -4.99 -23.95 0.61
C PRO A 66 -3.64 -24.68 0.62
N ILE A 67 -2.65 -24.23 1.42
CA ILE A 67 -1.29 -24.79 1.45
C ILE A 67 -1.22 -26.31 1.83
N PRO A 68 -2.11 -26.90 2.66
CA PRO A 68 -2.09 -28.34 2.97
C PRO A 68 -2.29 -29.27 1.76
N GLU A 69 -2.73 -28.77 0.60
CA GLU A 69 -2.97 -29.60 -0.59
C GLU A 69 -1.73 -29.82 -1.47
N MET A 70 -0.67 -29.02 -1.24
CA MET A 70 0.61 -29.05 -1.95
C MET A 70 1.51 -30.24 -1.54
N ILE A 71 1.46 -30.64 -0.27
CA ILE A 71 2.38 -31.62 0.33
C ILE A 71 1.67 -32.98 0.47
N LEU A 72 2.10 -33.95 -0.32
CA LEU A 72 1.60 -35.33 -0.27
C LEU A 72 2.07 -36.05 1.01
N ALA A 73 3.36 -35.90 1.35
CA ALA A 73 3.97 -36.55 2.51
C ALA A 73 5.22 -35.82 3.04
N VAL A 74 5.49 -36.02 4.33
CA VAL A 74 6.77 -35.67 4.99
C VAL A 74 7.23 -36.87 5.81
N LEU A 75 8.47 -37.34 5.58
CA LEU A 75 9.06 -38.46 6.29
C LEU A 75 10.43 -38.10 6.88
N PHE A 76 10.71 -38.63 8.05
CA PHE A 76 12.01 -38.59 8.71
C PHE A 76 12.50 -40.03 8.91
N THR A 77 13.70 -40.35 8.45
CA THR A 77 14.32 -41.67 8.65
C THR A 77 15.68 -41.54 9.32
N ASN A 78 16.16 -42.62 9.94
CA ASN A 78 17.58 -42.77 10.23
C ASN A 78 18.36 -43.02 8.92
N THR A 79 19.68 -42.89 8.95
CA THR A 79 20.59 -43.32 7.86
C THR A 79 20.45 -44.80 7.50
N ASP A 80 20.06 -45.66 8.45
CA ASP A 80 19.74 -47.08 8.21
C ASP A 80 18.39 -47.32 7.49
N GLY A 81 17.68 -46.27 7.07
CA GLY A 81 16.37 -46.37 6.40
C GLY A 81 15.17 -46.63 7.32
N ASN A 82 15.38 -46.74 8.64
CA ASN A 82 14.31 -46.88 9.63
C ASN A 82 13.49 -45.59 9.72
N ILE A 83 12.18 -45.66 9.50
CA ILE A 83 11.27 -44.50 9.61
C ILE A 83 11.10 -44.11 11.08
N LEU A 84 11.48 -42.87 11.40
CA LEU A 84 11.36 -42.27 12.73
C LEU A 84 10.01 -41.58 12.91
N VAL A 85 9.59 -40.81 11.90
CA VAL A 85 8.34 -40.04 11.87
C VAL A 85 7.82 -39.98 10.44
N GLU A 86 6.50 -40.06 10.25
CA GLU A 86 5.85 -39.89 8.95
C GLU A 86 4.52 -39.15 9.07
N ARG A 87 4.18 -38.35 8.06
CA ARG A 87 2.88 -37.70 7.87
C ARG A 87 2.52 -37.78 6.39
N PHE A 88 1.31 -38.24 6.11
CA PHE A 88 0.70 -38.22 4.77
C PHE A 88 -0.57 -37.36 4.81
N HIS A 89 -0.78 -36.53 3.80
CA HIS A 89 -1.99 -35.72 3.62
C HIS A 89 -2.67 -36.15 2.32
N GLY A 90 -3.98 -36.42 2.35
CA GLY A 90 -4.76 -36.88 1.19
C GLY A 90 -4.47 -38.32 0.69
N VAL A 91 -3.34 -38.94 1.01
CA VAL A 91 -2.95 -40.26 0.47
C VAL A 91 -3.77 -41.43 1.08
N PRO A 92 -4.39 -42.31 0.27
CA PRO A 92 -5.05 -43.54 0.74
C PRO A 92 -4.11 -44.47 1.52
N ALA A 93 -4.65 -45.28 2.44
CA ALA A 93 -3.83 -46.12 3.33
C ALA A 93 -2.98 -47.17 2.58
N GLU A 94 -3.49 -47.68 1.45
CA GLU A 94 -2.85 -48.70 0.62
C GLU A 94 -1.60 -48.17 -0.09
N GLU A 95 -1.65 -46.94 -0.60
CA GLU A 95 -0.52 -46.29 -1.29
C GLU A 95 0.61 -45.90 -0.34
N ARG A 96 0.33 -45.65 0.95
CA ARG A 96 1.36 -45.27 1.94
C ARG A 96 2.45 -46.32 2.06
N LEU A 97 2.09 -47.61 1.95
CA LEU A 97 3.07 -48.70 1.95
C LEU A 97 3.99 -48.64 0.72
N HIS A 98 3.45 -48.34 -0.47
CA HIS A 98 4.24 -48.13 -1.67
C HIS A 98 5.20 -46.94 -1.52
N TRP A 99 4.71 -45.80 -1.02
CA TRP A 99 5.53 -44.61 -0.78
C TRP A 99 6.63 -44.83 0.27
N ARG A 100 6.35 -45.53 1.38
CA ARG A 100 7.38 -45.92 2.36
C ARG A 100 8.49 -46.74 1.71
N SER A 101 8.13 -47.81 0.98
CA SER A 101 9.12 -48.67 0.32
C SER A 101 9.89 -47.97 -0.80
N PHE A 102 9.26 -47.00 -1.49
CA PHE A 102 9.92 -46.18 -2.49
C PHE A 102 10.93 -45.21 -1.87
N LEU A 103 10.53 -44.43 -0.86
CA LEU A 103 11.38 -43.41 -0.23
C LEU A 103 12.56 -44.02 0.53
N VAL A 104 12.38 -45.17 1.20
CA VAL A 104 13.47 -45.89 1.86
C VAL A 104 14.49 -46.42 0.85
N LYS A 105 14.06 -46.86 -0.33
CA LYS A 105 14.98 -47.25 -1.43
C LYS A 105 15.69 -46.04 -2.03
N LEU A 106 14.95 -44.96 -2.32
CA LEU A 106 15.52 -43.70 -2.82
C LEU A 106 16.63 -43.18 -1.91
N GLY A 107 16.43 -43.26 -0.58
CA GLY A 107 17.46 -43.03 0.41
C GLY A 107 18.64 -44.01 0.27
N ALA A 108 18.40 -45.31 0.40
CA ALA A 108 19.47 -46.32 0.38
C ALA A 108 20.37 -46.28 -0.87
N ASP A 109 19.81 -45.92 -2.03
CA ASP A 109 20.51 -45.84 -3.30
C ASP A 109 21.29 -44.51 -3.46
N ASN A 110 20.70 -43.37 -3.05
CA ASN A 110 21.32 -42.04 -3.25
C ASN A 110 22.14 -41.51 -2.05
N LEU A 111 22.02 -42.09 -0.85
CA LEU A 111 22.78 -41.67 0.35
C LEU A 111 24.26 -42.10 0.31
N LYS A 112 24.68 -42.93 -0.66
CA LYS A 112 26.07 -43.38 -0.83
C LYS A 112 26.95 -42.30 -1.46
N GLY A 113 27.29 -41.27 -0.68
CA GLY A 113 28.28 -40.25 -1.04
C GLY A 113 27.81 -38.80 -0.92
N ALA A 114 26.53 -38.58 -0.65
CA ALA A 114 25.96 -37.25 -0.40
C ALA A 114 26.54 -36.60 0.87
N LYS A 115 26.73 -35.29 0.84
CA LYS A 115 27.22 -34.51 1.98
C LYS A 115 26.08 -34.14 2.93
N ASN A 116 26.44 -33.92 4.19
CA ASN A 116 25.51 -33.40 5.18
C ASN A 116 25.01 -32.01 4.75
N GLU A 117 23.71 -31.75 4.88
CA GLU A 117 23.02 -30.53 4.44
C GLU A 117 22.96 -30.30 2.91
N GLU A 118 23.31 -31.31 2.09
CA GLU A 118 23.10 -31.27 0.65
C GLU A 118 21.61 -31.48 0.33
N LEU A 119 21.04 -30.64 -0.54
CA LEU A 119 19.66 -30.73 -1.00
C LEU A 119 19.63 -31.56 -2.29
N LEU A 120 18.84 -32.62 -2.31
CA LEU A 120 18.73 -33.53 -3.44
C LEU A 120 17.27 -33.61 -3.90
N VAL A 121 17.07 -33.62 -5.21
CA VAL A 121 15.75 -33.68 -5.86
C VAL A 121 15.67 -34.97 -6.67
N ALA A 122 14.52 -35.65 -6.59
CA ALA A 122 14.18 -36.79 -7.43
C ALA A 122 12.69 -36.70 -7.84
N SER A 123 12.36 -37.09 -9.07
CA SER A 123 10.98 -37.15 -9.56
C SER A 123 10.56 -38.60 -9.80
N HIS A 124 9.30 -38.93 -9.50
CA HIS A 124 8.77 -40.27 -9.75
C HIS A 124 7.24 -40.26 -9.89
N LYS A 125 6.75 -40.66 -11.09
CA LYS A 125 5.32 -40.78 -11.43
C LYS A 125 4.50 -39.55 -11.04
N SER A 126 4.84 -38.40 -11.61
CA SER A 126 4.12 -37.13 -11.43
C SER A 126 4.09 -36.59 -9.99
N VAL A 127 5.22 -36.75 -9.31
CA VAL A 127 5.46 -36.30 -7.94
C VAL A 127 6.94 -35.93 -7.81
N PHE A 128 7.22 -34.78 -7.22
CA PHE A 128 8.58 -34.35 -6.86
C PHE A 128 8.88 -34.71 -5.41
N VAL A 129 10.05 -35.30 -5.19
CA VAL A 129 10.60 -35.64 -3.87
C VAL A 129 11.88 -34.86 -3.69
N VAL A 130 11.86 -33.92 -2.74
CA VAL A 130 13.08 -33.23 -2.30
C VAL A 130 13.48 -33.82 -0.96
N TYR A 131 14.78 -33.99 -0.72
CA TYR A 131 15.29 -34.52 0.54
C TYR A 131 16.66 -33.95 0.91
N THR A 132 16.99 -34.04 2.19
CA THR A 132 18.29 -33.62 2.73
C THR A 132 18.69 -34.48 3.93
N ILE A 133 20.00 -34.51 4.20
CA ILE A 133 20.61 -35.20 5.34
C ILE A 133 20.93 -34.15 6.40
N LEU A 134 20.63 -34.45 7.66
CA LEU A 134 21.01 -33.66 8.82
C LEU A 134 21.59 -34.57 9.91
N GLY A 135 22.89 -34.85 9.81
CA GLY A 135 23.59 -35.83 10.65
C GLY A 135 23.10 -37.24 10.34
N ASP A 136 22.59 -37.94 11.37
CA ASP A 136 22.07 -39.30 11.23
C ASP A 136 20.61 -39.34 10.74
N VAL A 137 19.95 -38.19 10.55
CA VAL A 137 18.53 -38.09 10.15
C VAL A 137 18.42 -37.63 8.70
N CYS A 138 17.63 -38.36 7.90
CA CYS A 138 17.24 -37.97 6.54
C CYS A 138 15.81 -37.43 6.55
N ILE A 139 15.56 -36.32 5.86
CA ILE A 139 14.26 -35.64 5.77
C ILE A 139 13.80 -35.67 4.32
N TYR A 140 12.59 -36.18 4.07
CA TYR A 140 11.97 -36.25 2.75
C TYR A 140 10.67 -35.44 2.74
N VAL A 141 10.48 -34.61 1.72
CA VAL A 141 9.20 -33.92 1.44
C VAL A 141 8.76 -34.27 0.03
N VAL A 142 7.49 -34.64 -0.09
CA VAL A 142 6.87 -35.16 -1.31
C VAL A 142 5.76 -34.19 -1.72
N GLY A 143 5.88 -33.57 -2.90
CA GLY A 143 4.93 -32.59 -3.45
C GLY A 143 4.31 -33.04 -4.77
N LYS A 144 3.09 -32.59 -5.06
CA LYS A 144 2.40 -32.88 -6.33
C LYS A 144 3.02 -32.10 -7.51
N ASP A 145 2.86 -32.62 -8.72
CA ASP A 145 3.39 -32.07 -9.99
C ASP A 145 3.04 -30.60 -10.32
N GLU A 146 2.02 -30.01 -9.69
CA GLU A 146 1.54 -28.65 -9.99
C GLU A 146 2.40 -27.52 -9.38
N TYR A 147 3.53 -27.83 -8.74
CA TYR A 147 4.32 -26.87 -7.95
C TYR A 147 5.82 -26.90 -8.27
N ASP A 148 6.45 -25.72 -8.35
CA ASP A 148 7.88 -25.56 -8.62
C ASP A 148 8.78 -26.25 -7.59
N GLU A 149 9.87 -26.88 -8.06
CA GLU A 149 10.92 -27.49 -7.22
C GLU A 149 11.49 -26.50 -6.18
N LEU A 150 11.53 -25.21 -6.53
CA LEU A 150 11.97 -24.11 -5.67
C LEU A 150 11.13 -23.98 -4.40
N ALA A 151 9.80 -24.12 -4.50
CA ALA A 151 8.91 -24.01 -3.34
C ALA A 151 9.09 -25.18 -2.36
N LEU A 152 9.37 -26.39 -2.89
CA LEU A 152 9.69 -27.56 -2.08
C LEU A 152 11.10 -27.45 -1.44
N ALA A 153 12.06 -26.85 -2.15
CA ALA A 153 13.40 -26.56 -1.63
C ALA A 153 13.36 -25.55 -0.47
N GLU A 154 12.64 -24.44 -0.61
CA GLU A 154 12.45 -23.45 0.47
C GLU A 154 11.77 -24.08 1.70
N LEU A 155 10.74 -24.91 1.48
CA LEU A 155 10.06 -25.62 2.55
C LEU A 155 11.00 -26.56 3.33
N ILE A 156 11.85 -27.33 2.63
CA ILE A 156 12.86 -28.15 3.29
C ILE A 156 13.88 -27.30 4.03
N PHE A 157 14.28 -26.15 3.49
CA PHE A 157 15.19 -25.24 4.17
C PHE A 157 14.59 -24.71 5.50
N VAL A 158 13.30 -24.36 5.53
CA VAL A 158 12.57 -23.95 6.74
C VAL A 158 12.46 -25.09 7.75
N ILE A 159 12.12 -26.32 7.30
CA ILE A 159 12.05 -27.51 8.16
C ILE A 159 13.43 -27.81 8.76
N THR A 160 14.48 -27.80 7.93
CA THR A 160 15.85 -28.14 8.33
C THR A 160 16.41 -27.10 9.31
N SER A 161 16.17 -25.82 9.08
CA SER A 161 16.53 -24.74 10.00
C SER A 161 15.80 -24.88 11.34
N SER A 162 14.50 -25.21 11.31
CA SER A 162 13.69 -25.47 12.51
C SER A 162 14.20 -26.67 13.32
N VAL A 163 14.67 -27.73 12.66
CA VAL A 163 15.28 -28.90 13.32
C VAL A 163 16.67 -28.55 13.88
N LYS A 164 17.50 -27.79 13.15
CA LYS A 164 18.80 -27.30 13.65
C LYS A 164 18.66 -26.45 14.92
N ASP A 165 17.67 -25.55 14.99
CA ASP A 165 17.38 -24.74 16.18
C ASP A 165 17.01 -25.59 17.41
N VAL A 166 16.38 -26.75 17.20
CA VAL A 166 16.09 -27.71 18.28
C VAL A 166 17.35 -28.50 18.66
N CYS A 167 18.19 -28.87 17.70
CA CYS A 167 19.40 -29.69 17.91
C CYS A 167 20.65 -28.92 18.37
N GLY A 168 20.65 -27.59 18.31
CA GLY A 168 21.79 -26.70 18.54
C GLY A 168 22.20 -26.45 20.02
N LYS A 169 21.65 -27.20 20.98
CA LYS A 169 22.00 -27.09 22.41
C LYS A 169 23.18 -28.01 22.79
N PRO A 170 23.97 -27.66 23.84
CA PRO A 170 25.19 -28.38 24.20
C PRO A 170 24.96 -29.85 24.61
N PRO A 171 26.00 -30.72 24.48
CA PRO A 171 25.84 -32.18 24.45
C PRO A 171 25.49 -32.87 25.77
N THR A 172 25.33 -32.14 26.89
CA THR A 172 24.96 -32.72 28.19
C THR A 172 23.46 -33.02 28.35
N GLU A 173 22.61 -32.60 27.40
CA GLU A 173 21.15 -32.86 27.40
C GLU A 173 20.72 -33.76 26.22
N ARG A 174 21.63 -34.55 25.64
CA ARG A 174 21.30 -35.55 24.62
C ARG A 174 21.11 -36.93 25.25
N LEU A 175 19.85 -37.29 25.53
CA LEU A 175 19.25 -38.64 25.41
C LEU A 175 17.93 -38.69 26.19
N PHE A 176 16.79 -38.55 25.49
CA PHE A 176 15.50 -39.04 25.97
C PHE A 176 15.02 -40.17 25.05
N LEU A 177 15.61 -41.35 25.26
CA LEU A 177 14.99 -42.62 24.91
C LEU A 177 14.05 -42.99 26.06
N ASP A 178 12.76 -43.13 25.78
CA ASP A 178 11.88 -43.88 26.70
C ASP A 178 12.22 -45.38 26.63
N HIS A 179 11.76 -46.19 27.58
CA HIS A 179 12.10 -47.62 27.74
C HIS A 179 11.77 -48.53 26.53
N TYR A 180 11.16 -48.00 25.46
CA TYR A 180 10.87 -48.68 24.20
C TYR A 180 11.59 -48.09 22.97
N GLY A 181 12.60 -47.24 23.16
CA GLY A 181 13.52 -46.85 22.09
C GLY A 181 12.95 -45.94 20.99
N ARG A 182 12.03 -45.03 21.34
CA ARG A 182 11.47 -44.04 20.39
C ARG A 182 11.92 -42.62 20.74
N ILE A 183 12.11 -41.81 19.70
CA ILE A 183 12.45 -40.38 19.81
C ILE A 183 11.17 -39.58 20.09
N CYS A 184 11.07 -39.01 21.28
CA CYS A 184 10.01 -38.06 21.62
C CYS A 184 10.39 -36.63 21.23
N LEU A 185 10.19 -36.26 19.97
CA LEU A 185 10.08 -34.85 19.58
C LEU A 185 8.64 -34.39 19.82
N CYS A 186 8.44 -33.20 20.42
CA CYS A 186 7.14 -32.54 20.44
C CYS A 186 6.77 -32.08 19.03
N LEU A 187 6.21 -33.00 18.25
CA LEU A 187 5.73 -32.79 16.89
C LEU A 187 4.77 -31.62 16.79
N ASP A 188 3.94 -31.38 17.81
CA ASP A 188 3.01 -30.24 17.83
C ASP A 188 3.74 -28.89 17.86
N GLU A 189 4.93 -28.80 18.46
CA GLU A 189 5.71 -27.55 18.54
C GLU A 189 6.50 -27.27 17.25
N ILE A 190 7.02 -28.33 16.61
CA ILE A 190 7.65 -28.26 15.29
C ILE A 190 6.59 -27.98 14.21
N ILE A 191 5.44 -28.66 14.26
CA ILE A 191 4.31 -28.41 13.34
C ILE A 191 3.76 -27.00 13.57
N TRP A 192 3.62 -26.52 14.82
CA TRP A 192 3.19 -25.14 15.06
C TRP A 192 4.18 -24.12 14.49
N LYS A 193 5.50 -24.33 14.65
CA LYS A 193 6.52 -23.48 14.00
C LYS A 193 6.50 -23.56 12.48
N ILE A 194 6.29 -24.74 11.90
CA ILE A 194 6.12 -24.90 10.45
C ILE A 194 4.85 -24.19 9.97
N HIS A 195 3.74 -24.29 10.71
CA HIS A 195 2.47 -23.63 10.37
C HIS A 195 2.58 -22.10 10.49
N VAL A 196 3.24 -21.60 11.53
CA VAL A 196 3.55 -20.16 11.70
C VAL A 196 4.53 -19.68 10.63
N GLY A 197 5.51 -20.49 10.24
CA GLY A 197 6.43 -20.20 9.13
C GLY A 197 5.72 -20.13 7.77
N LEU A 198 4.83 -21.10 7.47
CA LEU A 198 3.98 -21.11 6.27
C LEU A 198 3.03 -19.89 6.21
N VAL A 199 2.56 -19.41 7.36
CA VAL A 199 1.70 -18.23 7.48
C VAL A 199 2.48 -16.91 7.34
N LEU A 200 3.81 -16.95 7.44
CA LEU A 200 4.71 -15.78 7.37
C LEU A 200 5.47 -15.66 6.03
N LEU A 201 4.95 -16.25 4.95
CA LEU A 201 5.38 -15.97 3.57
C LEU A 201 4.44 -14.96 2.88
N PRO A 202 4.73 -13.64 2.95
CA PRO A 202 4.36 -12.69 1.93
C PRO A 202 5.51 -12.45 0.92
N ASP A 203 5.13 -11.93 -0.23
CA ASP A 203 5.89 -11.48 -1.42
C ASP A 203 7.37 -11.01 -1.27
N PRO A 204 8.16 -11.09 -2.37
CA PRO A 204 9.62 -11.16 -2.31
C PRO A 204 10.30 -9.84 -1.91
N CYS A 205 10.59 -9.70 -0.61
CA CYS A 205 11.33 -8.57 -0.04
C CYS A 205 12.35 -8.99 1.04
N HIS A 206 13.19 -10.00 0.76
CA HIS A 206 14.40 -10.29 1.55
C HIS A 206 15.59 -10.74 0.68
N ALA A 207 16.08 -9.84 -0.17
CA ALA A 207 17.15 -10.09 -1.14
C ALA A 207 18.59 -10.21 -0.56
N ASP A 208 18.73 -10.60 0.72
CA ASP A 208 20.03 -10.64 1.42
C ASP A 208 20.54 -12.07 1.72
N TRP A 209 19.76 -13.11 1.38
CA TRP A 209 20.17 -14.52 1.52
C TRP A 209 20.48 -15.22 0.19
N ILE A 210 20.03 -14.66 -0.94
CA ILE A 210 20.22 -15.22 -2.29
C ILE A 210 21.67 -15.11 -2.79
N ILE A 211 22.46 -14.17 -2.24
CA ILE A 211 23.85 -13.86 -2.65
C ILE A 211 24.85 -15.00 -2.32
N ARG A 212 24.43 -16.06 -1.60
CA ARG A 212 25.28 -17.23 -1.29
C ARG A 212 25.07 -18.47 -2.16
N ILE A 213 24.07 -18.52 -3.02
CA ILE A 213 23.79 -19.69 -3.87
C ILE A 213 24.40 -19.53 -5.28
N THR A 214 24.59 -18.29 -5.75
CA THR A 214 25.11 -17.99 -7.10
C THR A 214 26.61 -18.20 -7.32
N THR A 215 27.35 -18.80 -6.37
CA THR A 215 28.77 -19.20 -6.55
C THR A 215 28.99 -20.71 -6.60
N PHE A 216 27.92 -21.53 -6.61
CA PHE A 216 27.98 -22.98 -6.77
C PHE A 216 26.96 -23.46 -7.80
N PHE A 217 27.28 -23.33 -9.10
CA PHE A 217 27.02 -24.29 -10.19
C PHE A 217 27.26 -23.63 -11.56
N PRO A 218 28.02 -24.29 -12.44
CA PRO A 218 27.71 -24.29 -13.86
C PRO A 218 27.50 -25.71 -14.41
N ARG A 219 26.68 -25.78 -15.48
CA ARG A 219 26.31 -26.94 -16.33
C ARG A 219 25.12 -27.79 -15.88
N VAL A 220 24.13 -27.81 -16.77
CA VAL A 220 23.08 -28.81 -16.93
C VAL A 220 23.32 -29.49 -18.29
N LEU A 221 22.82 -30.73 -18.45
CA LEU A 221 22.95 -31.61 -19.63
C LEU A 221 24.35 -32.25 -19.78
N GLU A 222 24.49 -33.54 -20.05
CA GLU A 222 23.56 -34.48 -20.70
C GLU A 222 23.61 -35.91 -20.09
N SER A 223 22.61 -36.73 -20.38
CA SER A 223 22.37 -38.06 -19.78
C SER A 223 23.12 -39.22 -20.47
N SER A 224 23.63 -40.21 -19.71
CA SER A 224 23.25 -41.64 -19.83
C SER A 224 24.21 -42.65 -19.14
N THR A 225 23.63 -43.60 -18.41
CA THR A 225 24.03 -45.02 -18.22
C THR A 225 25.46 -45.46 -17.78
N ILE A 226 25.48 -46.07 -16.58
CA ILE A 226 25.98 -47.44 -16.25
C ILE A 226 27.49 -47.70 -16.02
N ALA A 227 27.75 -48.17 -14.78
CA ALA A 227 28.75 -49.13 -14.27
C ALA A 227 30.27 -48.82 -14.18
N ASP A 228 30.77 -49.02 -12.95
CA ASP A 228 31.98 -49.75 -12.50
C ASP A 228 33.35 -49.57 -13.18
N GLY A 229 34.39 -49.49 -12.33
CA GLY A 229 35.71 -50.03 -12.67
C GLY A 229 36.91 -49.17 -12.29
N ASN A 230 37.45 -49.37 -11.09
CA ASN A 230 38.87 -49.12 -10.82
C ASN A 230 39.74 -49.91 -11.82
N GLU A 231 40.70 -49.27 -12.52
CA GLU A 231 42.15 -49.46 -12.28
C GLU A 231 43.04 -48.61 -13.22
N ARG A 232 44.35 -48.87 -13.24
CA ARG A 232 45.43 -47.92 -13.57
C ARG A 232 46.02 -48.10 -14.99
N GLU A 233 46.89 -47.12 -15.32
CA GLU A 233 48.05 -47.19 -16.22
C GLU A 233 47.92 -46.97 -17.75
N GLN A 234 48.66 -45.94 -18.19
CA GLN A 234 49.57 -45.84 -19.35
C GLN A 234 49.16 -46.24 -20.80
N ILE A 235 49.16 -45.25 -21.72
CA ILE A 235 50.01 -45.12 -22.95
C ILE A 235 50.08 -46.34 -23.94
N PRO A 236 49.98 -46.19 -25.30
CA PRO A 236 49.22 -45.26 -26.19
C PRO A 236 48.70 -45.96 -27.52
N THR A 237 48.50 -45.17 -28.59
CA THR A 237 48.63 -45.48 -30.06
C THR A 237 47.43 -45.96 -30.93
N ALA A 238 47.50 -45.52 -32.21
CA ALA A 238 46.92 -46.05 -33.47
C ALA A 238 45.43 -45.72 -33.78
N GLN A 239 45.11 -44.94 -34.84
CA GLN A 239 44.86 -45.33 -36.26
C GLN A 239 43.56 -46.18 -36.44
N ILE A 240 42.69 -46.10 -37.46
CA ILE A 240 42.70 -45.63 -38.88
C ILE A 240 41.26 -45.08 -39.19
N VAL A 241 40.96 -43.93 -39.83
CA VAL A 241 40.65 -43.65 -41.28
C VAL A 241 39.82 -44.82 -41.96
N PRO A 242 38.85 -44.63 -42.92
CA PRO A 242 38.86 -43.57 -43.93
C PRO A 242 37.53 -43.06 -44.60
N LYS A 243 37.69 -42.02 -45.47
CA LYS A 243 36.96 -41.75 -46.75
C LYS A 243 35.46 -41.36 -46.69
N LEU A 244 34.86 -40.45 -47.48
CA LEU A 244 35.16 -39.49 -48.60
C LEU A 244 34.17 -38.28 -48.44
N GLN A 245 34.13 -37.15 -49.19
CA GLN A 245 34.84 -36.69 -50.40
C GLN A 245 34.94 -35.12 -50.48
N GLU A 246 35.30 -34.64 -51.67
CA GLU A 246 35.35 -33.29 -52.28
C GLU A 246 34.09 -32.40 -52.12
N SER A 247 34.14 -31.06 -52.18
CA SER A 247 34.88 -30.24 -53.18
C SER A 247 35.23 -28.80 -52.72
N GLU A 248 36.48 -28.40 -53.00
CA GLU A 248 36.95 -27.12 -53.60
C GLU A 248 36.62 -25.77 -52.92
N GLU A 249 37.61 -25.08 -52.33
CA GLU A 249 38.59 -24.14 -52.97
C GLU A 249 38.01 -22.71 -53.19
N MET A 250 38.71 -21.58 -53.02
CA MET A 250 40.12 -21.24 -52.74
C MET A 250 40.16 -19.97 -51.84
N ALA A 251 41.06 -19.83 -50.85
CA ALA A 251 42.45 -19.30 -50.96
C ALA A 251 42.53 -17.78 -51.34
N SER A 252 43.47 -16.94 -50.91
CA SER A 252 44.57 -16.98 -49.93
C SER A 252 45.35 -15.65 -49.97
N THR A 253 46.42 -15.59 -49.16
CA THR A 253 47.63 -14.72 -49.18
C THR A 253 47.62 -13.47 -48.28
N PHE A 254 48.73 -13.04 -47.65
CA PHE A 254 50.17 -13.26 -47.92
C PHE A 254 51.04 -13.36 -46.62
N SER A 255 52.34 -13.69 -46.78
CA SER A 255 53.41 -13.66 -45.75
C SER A 255 54.37 -12.45 -45.97
N THR A 256 55.50 -12.19 -45.27
CA THR A 256 56.44 -13.05 -44.48
C THR A 256 57.35 -12.21 -43.53
N MET A 257 58.20 -12.90 -42.74
CA MET A 257 59.62 -12.64 -42.36
C MET A 257 60.39 -11.40 -42.93
N SER A 258 61.49 -10.83 -42.39
CA SER A 258 62.40 -11.15 -41.25
C SER A 258 63.49 -10.06 -41.01
N THR A 259 63.69 -9.64 -39.74
CA THR A 259 64.96 -9.58 -38.95
C THR A 259 66.20 -8.67 -39.28
N ILE A 260 66.88 -8.24 -38.18
CA ILE A 260 68.30 -7.82 -37.96
C ILE A 260 68.64 -6.30 -37.96
N GLY A 261 69.26 -5.82 -36.85
CA GLY A 261 69.96 -4.52 -36.76
C GLY A 261 70.22 -4.02 -35.32
N SER A 262 71.30 -4.45 -34.66
CA SER A 262 71.59 -4.24 -33.23
C SER A 262 72.76 -3.29 -32.92
N PHE A 263 72.75 -2.54 -31.80
CA PHE A 263 73.87 -2.16 -30.89
C PHE A 263 73.27 -1.39 -29.67
N SER A 264 73.41 -1.80 -28.39
CA SER A 264 74.54 -1.60 -27.43
C SER A 264 74.78 -0.12 -27.01
N ALA A 265 75.00 0.30 -25.76
CA ALA A 265 74.78 -0.25 -24.39
C ALA A 265 75.05 0.84 -23.31
N THR A 266 74.82 0.51 -22.02
CA THR A 266 75.44 1.08 -20.77
C THR A 266 75.11 2.49 -20.23
N ASN A 267 74.34 2.48 -19.11
CA ASN A 267 74.66 2.98 -17.75
C ASN A 267 75.02 4.45 -17.38
N CYS A 268 74.14 5.04 -16.56
CA CYS A 268 74.37 5.55 -15.18
C CYS A 268 75.55 6.51 -14.83
N LEU A 269 75.24 7.72 -14.31
CA LEU A 269 75.40 8.11 -12.87
C LEU A 269 75.26 9.64 -12.54
N SER A 270 74.77 9.89 -11.32
CA SER A 270 75.07 11.01 -10.38
C SER A 270 74.69 12.50 -10.62
N ALA A 271 73.72 12.95 -9.80
CA ALA A 271 73.81 14.03 -8.78
C ALA A 271 74.28 15.47 -9.09
N ASN A 272 73.37 16.45 -8.88
CA ASN A 272 73.40 17.55 -7.87
C ASN A 272 72.21 18.53 -8.13
N LYS A 273 71.40 18.93 -7.14
CA LYS A 273 71.56 20.08 -6.19
C LYS A 273 71.85 21.44 -6.87
N ALA A 274 71.21 22.57 -6.53
CA ALA A 274 70.05 22.82 -5.66
C ALA A 274 69.50 24.28 -5.83
N SER A 275 68.22 24.48 -5.49
CA SER A 275 67.61 25.55 -4.65
C SER A 275 68.00 27.04 -4.75
N VAL A 276 67.01 27.93 -4.59
CA VAL A 276 66.96 29.12 -3.67
C VAL A 276 65.73 30.01 -4.01
N GLU A 277 64.98 30.68 -3.11
CA GLU A 277 64.63 30.49 -1.69
C GLU A 277 63.64 31.61 -1.21
N LYS A 278 63.25 31.59 0.09
CA LYS A 278 62.64 32.65 0.94
C LYS A 278 61.11 32.79 0.96
N PHE A 279 60.44 32.93 2.12
CA PHE A 279 60.80 32.83 3.56
C PHE A 279 59.55 32.25 4.29
N SER A 280 59.65 31.22 5.14
CA SER A 280 59.77 31.26 6.63
C SER A 280 58.66 32.06 7.37
N SER A 281 58.19 31.70 8.58
CA SER A 281 58.80 30.84 9.61
C SER A 281 57.82 30.41 10.73
N LEU A 282 58.07 29.22 11.31
CA LEU A 282 57.88 28.83 12.75
C LEU A 282 56.43 28.60 13.26
N SER A 283 56.12 27.70 14.21
CA SER A 283 56.85 26.65 14.97
C SER A 283 55.82 25.85 15.81
N SER A 284 55.99 24.59 16.26
CA SER A 284 57.01 23.54 16.09
C SER A 284 56.44 22.17 16.54
N ILE A 285 57.25 21.10 16.50
CA ILE A 285 56.95 19.74 17.02
C ILE A 285 57.90 19.45 18.20
N SER A 286 57.49 18.67 19.20
CA SER A 286 58.42 17.76 19.88
C SER A 286 57.74 16.52 20.46
N SER A 287 58.45 15.39 20.38
CA SER A 287 58.09 14.11 20.98
C SER A 287 59.24 13.63 21.85
N ASN A 288 59.01 13.29 23.11
CA ASN A 288 59.79 12.30 23.86
C ASN A 288 59.23 12.04 25.26
N SER A 289 58.80 10.80 25.53
CA SER A 289 59.32 9.95 26.62
C SER A 289 58.37 8.77 26.91
N LEU A 290 58.96 7.59 27.06
CA LEU A 290 58.28 6.39 27.52
C LEU A 290 58.21 6.40 29.05
N SER A 291 57.01 6.34 29.63
CA SER A 291 56.76 5.58 30.88
C SER A 291 55.28 5.53 31.29
N SER A 292 54.81 4.31 31.58
CA SER A 292 53.71 3.98 32.49
C SER A 292 52.37 4.76 32.40
N ARG A 293 51.40 4.17 31.69
CA ARG A 293 50.11 3.77 32.33
C ARG A 293 49.32 2.74 31.51
N ARG A 294 49.02 1.60 32.12
CA ARG A 294 47.94 0.70 31.68
C ARG A 294 46.61 1.42 31.86
N GLN A 295 45.76 1.48 30.83
CA GLN A 295 44.31 1.57 31.01
C GLN A 295 43.54 1.11 29.76
N ASN A 296 43.06 -0.13 29.85
CA ASN A 296 41.82 -0.67 29.26
C ASN A 296 41.33 -0.08 27.91
N LEU A 297 41.75 -0.69 26.81
CA LEU A 297 40.96 -0.69 25.57
C LEU A 297 39.67 -1.47 25.79
N ARG A 298 38.61 -0.76 26.20
CA ARG A 298 37.26 -1.30 26.35
C ARG A 298 36.71 -1.56 24.95
N MET A 299 36.76 -2.81 24.47
CA MET A 299 36.12 -3.21 23.21
C MET A 299 34.69 -2.65 23.19
N GLN A 300 34.38 -1.82 22.19
CA GLN A 300 33.01 -1.43 21.91
C GLN A 300 32.25 -2.71 21.54
N LYS A 301 31.39 -3.17 22.47
CA LYS A 301 30.45 -4.25 22.17
C LYS A 301 29.63 -3.79 20.96
N ARG A 302 29.57 -4.63 19.91
CA ARG A 302 28.55 -4.51 18.87
C ARG A 302 27.21 -4.27 19.55
N CYS A 303 26.58 -3.15 19.25
CA CYS A 303 25.23 -2.89 19.69
C CYS A 303 24.31 -3.85 18.93
N ASN A 304 24.00 -5.00 19.54
CA ASN A 304 22.78 -5.69 19.19
C ASN A 304 21.65 -4.67 19.32
N SER A 305 20.94 -4.41 18.23
CA SER A 305 19.66 -3.73 18.25
C SER A 305 18.69 -4.57 19.08
N ARG A 306 18.72 -4.36 20.40
CA ARG A 306 17.65 -4.82 21.28
C ARG A 306 16.39 -4.16 20.75
N ILE A 307 15.53 -4.96 20.13
CA ILE A 307 14.14 -4.59 19.88
C ILE A 307 13.54 -4.31 21.27
N ARG A 308 13.57 -3.05 21.69
CA ARG A 308 12.75 -2.56 22.79
C ARG A 308 11.34 -2.50 22.22
N ALA A 309 10.61 -3.59 22.37
CA ALA A 309 9.16 -3.51 22.25
C ALA A 309 8.70 -2.48 23.28
N MET A 310 8.19 -1.34 22.82
CA MET A 310 7.59 -0.32 23.68
C MET A 310 6.50 -0.99 24.53
N ALA A 311 6.41 -0.62 25.80
CA ALA A 311 5.35 -1.13 26.66
C ALA A 311 3.98 -0.76 26.04
N LYS A 312 3.06 -1.73 26.00
CA LYS A 312 1.75 -1.57 25.40
C LYS A 312 0.67 -1.58 26.47
N GLU A 313 -0.29 -0.67 26.36
CA GLU A 313 -1.53 -0.70 27.12
C GLU A 313 -2.55 -1.57 26.36
N LEU A 314 -3.31 -2.39 27.10
CA LEU A 314 -4.26 -3.35 26.55
C LEU A 314 -5.66 -3.05 27.08
N HIS A 315 -6.54 -2.53 26.22
CA HIS A 315 -7.93 -2.26 26.55
C HIS A 315 -8.79 -3.44 26.08
N PHE A 316 -9.19 -4.30 27.02
CA PHE A 316 -10.12 -5.40 26.78
C PHE A 316 -11.57 -4.94 26.95
N ASN A 317 -12.45 -5.38 26.06
CA ASN A 317 -13.85 -4.97 25.97
C ASN A 317 -14.80 -5.63 27.01
N LYS A 318 -14.33 -5.87 28.24
CA LYS A 318 -15.10 -6.60 29.26
C LYS A 318 -16.41 -5.90 29.68
N ASP A 319 -16.41 -4.57 29.72
CA ASP A 319 -17.55 -3.74 30.15
C ASP A 319 -18.07 -2.80 29.04
N SER A 320 -17.82 -3.15 27.76
CA SER A 320 -18.01 -2.25 26.60
C SER A 320 -17.21 -0.92 26.67
N SER A 321 -16.30 -0.77 27.64
CA SER A 321 -15.59 0.49 27.92
C SER A 321 -14.60 0.88 26.82
N ALA A 322 -13.88 -0.10 26.26
CA ALA A 322 -12.98 0.08 25.13
C ALA A 322 -13.74 0.55 23.88
N ILE A 323 -14.83 -0.13 23.53
CA ILE A 323 -15.70 0.24 22.39
C ILE A 323 -16.31 1.63 22.59
N LYS A 324 -16.78 1.97 23.79
CA LYS A 324 -17.29 3.32 24.10
C LYS A 324 -16.24 4.41 23.94
N LYS A 325 -14.97 4.17 24.33
CA LYS A 325 -13.86 5.09 24.05
C LYS A 325 -13.63 5.26 22.54
N LEU A 326 -13.51 4.16 21.79
CA LEU A 326 -13.39 4.21 20.33
C LEU A 326 -14.55 5.02 19.70
N GLN A 327 -15.78 4.80 20.18
CA GLN A 327 -16.99 5.46 19.70
C GLN A 327 -16.99 6.96 20.00
N THR A 328 -16.50 7.39 21.17
CA THR A 328 -16.30 8.81 21.48
C THR A 328 -15.35 9.48 20.49
N GLY A 329 -14.26 8.81 20.10
CA GLY A 329 -13.35 9.30 19.06
C GLY A 329 -13.99 9.43 17.69
N VAL A 330 -14.78 8.41 17.28
CA VAL A 330 -15.59 8.45 16.05
C VAL A 330 -16.58 9.61 16.08
N ASN A 331 -17.31 9.78 17.18
CA ASN A 331 -18.29 10.87 17.34
C ASN A 331 -17.62 12.24 17.28
N LYS A 332 -16.47 12.45 17.95
CA LYS A 332 -15.74 13.73 17.88
C LYS A 332 -15.35 14.10 16.44
N LEU A 333 -14.86 13.14 15.66
CA LEU A 333 -14.55 13.37 14.24
C LEU A 333 -15.81 13.64 13.42
N ALA A 334 -16.86 12.84 13.60
CA ALA A 334 -18.08 12.92 12.81
C ALA A 334 -18.97 14.13 13.16
N ASP A 335 -18.96 14.60 14.40
CA ASP A 335 -19.64 15.83 14.80
C ASP A 335 -18.93 17.06 14.21
N LEU A 336 -17.59 17.04 14.11
CA LEU A 336 -16.79 18.12 13.50
C LEU A 336 -16.90 18.15 11.97
N VAL A 337 -16.76 17.00 11.31
CA VAL A 337 -16.92 16.88 9.85
C VAL A 337 -18.39 17.05 9.45
N GLY A 338 -19.32 16.60 10.31
CA GLY A 338 -20.76 16.64 10.07
C GLY A 338 -21.36 18.05 10.06
N VAL A 339 -20.72 19.06 10.68
CA VAL A 339 -21.20 20.44 10.56
C VAL A 339 -20.92 21.08 9.20
N THR A 340 -19.98 20.55 8.40
CA THR A 340 -19.74 21.04 7.02
C THR A 340 -20.69 20.44 5.99
N LEU A 341 -21.44 19.36 6.34
CA LEU A 341 -22.33 18.67 5.42
C LEU A 341 -23.56 19.52 5.01
N GLY A 342 -23.78 19.61 3.69
CA GLY A 342 -24.95 20.23 3.05
C GLY A 342 -24.73 21.69 2.61
N PRO A 343 -25.65 22.27 1.82
CA PRO A 343 -25.48 23.61 1.22
C PRO A 343 -25.48 24.76 2.25
N LYS A 344 -25.91 24.49 3.49
CA LYS A 344 -25.82 25.39 4.64
C LYS A 344 -24.86 24.84 5.71
N GLY A 345 -23.81 24.15 5.27
CA GLY A 345 -22.69 23.73 6.11
C GLY A 345 -22.04 24.93 6.80
N ARG A 346 -21.52 24.69 8.01
CA ARG A 346 -20.84 25.71 8.82
C ARG A 346 -19.34 25.65 8.61
N ASN A 347 -18.71 26.81 8.64
CA ASN A 347 -17.27 26.95 8.53
C ASN A 347 -16.58 26.38 9.79
N VAL A 348 -15.53 25.59 9.60
CA VAL A 348 -14.61 25.13 10.66
C VAL A 348 -13.40 26.05 10.66
N VAL A 349 -12.97 26.48 11.85
CA VAL A 349 -11.78 27.32 12.02
C VAL A 349 -10.64 26.43 12.50
N LEU A 350 -9.58 26.34 11.71
CA LEU A 350 -8.38 25.57 11.99
C LEU A 350 -7.26 26.51 12.45
N GLU A 351 -6.58 26.13 13.53
CA GLU A 351 -5.37 26.82 13.98
C GLU A 351 -4.23 26.56 12.99
N SER A 352 -3.57 27.64 12.54
CA SER A 352 -2.33 27.52 11.78
C SER A 352 -1.14 27.72 12.72
N LYS A 353 -0.11 26.88 12.58
CA LYS A 353 1.15 27.02 13.35
C LYS A 353 1.85 28.36 13.12
N TYR A 354 1.59 29.00 11.98
CA TYR A 354 2.09 30.33 11.63
C TYR A 354 1.04 31.11 10.84
N GLY A 355 0.89 32.41 11.12
CA GLY A 355 -0.04 33.29 10.40
C GLY A 355 -1.46 33.29 10.97
N SER A 356 -2.44 33.63 10.13
CA SER A 356 -3.86 33.67 10.48
C SER A 356 -4.50 32.27 10.50
N PRO A 357 -5.56 32.04 11.32
CA PRO A 357 -6.29 30.78 11.30
C PRO A 357 -6.95 30.53 9.92
N LYS A 358 -6.99 29.27 9.49
CA LYS A 358 -7.58 28.87 8.21
C LYS A 358 -9.06 28.57 8.41
N ILE A 359 -9.93 29.26 7.69
CA ILE A 359 -11.39 29.02 7.69
C ILE A 359 -11.70 28.07 6.54
N VAL A 360 -12.31 26.93 6.84
CA VAL A 360 -12.50 25.82 5.89
C VAL A 360 -13.93 25.28 5.95
N ASN A 361 -14.52 25.04 4.79
CA ASN A 361 -15.86 24.46 4.63
C ASN A 361 -15.82 23.05 4.02
N ASP A 362 -14.63 22.57 3.66
CA ASP A 362 -14.36 21.24 3.11
C ASP A 362 -14.14 20.21 4.24
N GLY A 363 -14.85 19.08 4.17
CA GLY A 363 -14.71 17.97 5.12
C GLY A 363 -13.42 17.16 4.96
N VAL A 364 -12.80 17.13 3.77
CA VAL A 364 -11.55 16.41 3.49
C VAL A 364 -10.40 17.02 4.29
N THR A 365 -10.23 18.33 4.17
CA THR A 365 -9.22 19.12 4.90
C THR A 365 -9.43 19.03 6.41
N VAL A 366 -10.68 19.19 6.87
CA VAL A 366 -11.01 19.07 8.30
C VAL A 366 -10.68 17.66 8.84
N ALA A 367 -11.05 16.59 8.13
CA ALA A 367 -10.75 15.23 8.57
C ALA A 367 -9.24 14.93 8.63
N LYS A 368 -8.42 15.51 7.74
CA LYS A 368 -6.96 15.33 7.72
C LYS A 368 -6.28 15.90 8.97
N GLU A 369 -6.69 17.09 9.42
CA GLU A 369 -6.06 17.79 10.57
C GLU A 369 -6.47 17.23 11.95
N VAL A 370 -7.55 16.45 12.04
CA VAL A 370 -8.02 15.92 13.34
C VAL A 370 -7.09 14.83 13.87
N GLU A 371 -6.46 15.10 15.02
CA GLU A 371 -5.85 14.09 15.88
C GLU A 371 -6.32 14.29 17.33
N LEU A 372 -6.62 13.20 18.04
CA LEU A 372 -7.10 13.24 19.42
C LEU A 372 -5.99 12.86 20.42
N GLU A 373 -6.05 13.44 21.62
CA GLU A 373 -5.05 13.25 22.67
C GLU A 373 -5.08 11.83 23.27
N ASP A 374 -6.28 11.31 23.61
CA ASP A 374 -6.44 9.92 24.05
C ASP A 374 -6.20 8.99 22.86
N PRO A 375 -5.23 8.06 22.94
CA PRO A 375 -4.85 7.22 21.82
C PRO A 375 -5.94 6.22 21.40
N VAL A 376 -6.83 5.81 22.30
CA VAL A 376 -7.95 4.91 21.96
C VAL A 376 -8.97 5.68 21.13
N GLU A 377 -9.41 6.85 21.60
CA GLU A 377 -10.26 7.75 20.80
C GLU A 377 -9.62 8.09 19.44
N ASN A 378 -8.32 8.38 19.42
CA ASN A 378 -7.59 8.70 18.18
C ASN A 378 -7.56 7.52 17.18
N ILE A 379 -7.46 6.27 17.66
CA ILE A 379 -7.62 5.08 16.82
C ILE A 379 -9.03 5.03 16.23
N GLY A 380 -10.07 5.26 17.04
CA GLY A 380 -11.46 5.34 16.57
C GLY A 380 -11.66 6.37 15.45
N ALA A 381 -11.17 7.60 15.65
CA ALA A 381 -11.18 8.64 14.63
C ALA A 381 -10.40 8.23 13.36
N LYS A 382 -9.20 7.66 13.51
CA LYS A 382 -8.34 7.22 12.40
C LYS A 382 -8.97 6.11 11.56
N LEU A 383 -9.73 5.19 12.16
CA LEU A 383 -10.48 4.15 11.43
C LEU A 383 -11.52 4.76 10.48
N VAL A 384 -12.32 5.71 10.95
CA VAL A 384 -13.35 6.37 10.13
C VAL A 384 -12.73 7.33 9.11
N ARG A 385 -11.61 7.98 9.45
CA ARG A 385 -10.82 8.78 8.49
C ARG A 385 -10.31 7.95 7.30
N GLN A 386 -10.04 6.65 7.47
CA GLN A 386 -9.65 5.78 6.36
C GLN A 386 -10.80 5.50 5.38
N ALA A 387 -12.06 5.42 5.83
CA ALA A 387 -13.21 5.34 4.93
C ALA A 387 -13.36 6.64 4.12
N ALA A 388 -13.25 7.79 4.78
CA ALA A 388 -13.31 9.09 4.13
C ALA A 388 -12.24 9.23 3.04
N ALA A 389 -10.97 8.91 3.35
CA ALA A 389 -9.87 8.95 2.40
C ALA A 389 -10.11 8.03 1.20
N LYS A 390 -10.46 6.76 1.41
CA LYS A 390 -10.74 5.81 0.31
C LYS A 390 -11.92 6.24 -0.58
N THR A 391 -12.95 6.85 0.04
CA THR A 391 -14.10 7.39 -0.71
C THR A 391 -13.62 8.53 -1.63
N ASN A 392 -12.79 9.44 -1.10
CA ASN A 392 -12.19 10.53 -1.86
C ASN A 392 -11.32 10.03 -3.02
N ASP A 393 -10.45 9.05 -2.75
CA ASP A 393 -9.47 8.55 -3.72
C ASP A 393 -10.14 7.82 -4.91
N LEU A 394 -11.31 7.21 -4.70
CA LEU A 394 -12.05 6.47 -5.74
C LEU A 394 -13.15 7.27 -6.43
N ALA A 395 -13.90 8.09 -5.68
CA ALA A 395 -15.10 8.78 -6.18
C ALA A 395 -14.92 10.30 -6.27
N GLY A 396 -13.88 10.87 -5.67
CA GLY A 396 -13.58 12.31 -5.72
C GLY A 396 -14.41 13.21 -4.80
N ASP A 397 -15.46 12.67 -4.18
CA ASP A 397 -16.36 13.36 -3.25
C ASP A 397 -16.97 12.35 -2.23
N GLY A 398 -17.83 12.80 -1.32
CA GLY A 398 -18.59 11.97 -0.39
C GLY A 398 -17.91 11.73 0.95
N THR A 399 -16.82 12.44 1.26
CA THR A 399 -16.05 12.22 2.49
C THR A 399 -16.85 12.49 3.75
N THR A 400 -17.58 13.61 3.80
CA THR A 400 -18.51 13.98 4.87
C THR A 400 -19.60 12.93 5.05
N THR A 401 -20.25 12.52 3.95
CA THR A 401 -21.30 11.50 3.93
C THR A 401 -20.79 10.13 4.41
N SER A 402 -19.60 9.71 4.01
CA SER A 402 -18.95 8.46 4.43
C SER A 402 -18.69 8.45 5.95
N VAL A 403 -18.17 9.56 6.51
CA VAL A 403 -17.95 9.72 7.96
C VAL A 403 -19.26 9.64 8.75
N VAL A 404 -20.30 10.33 8.29
CA VAL A 404 -21.62 10.38 8.98
C VAL A 404 -22.34 9.03 8.90
N LEU A 405 -22.25 8.32 7.77
CA LEU A 405 -22.78 6.95 7.64
C LEU A 405 -22.02 5.97 8.54
N ALA A 406 -20.68 6.08 8.60
CA ALA A 406 -19.86 5.23 9.47
C ALA A 406 -20.19 5.48 10.96
N GLN A 407 -20.33 6.74 11.38
CA GLN A 407 -20.81 7.10 12.72
C GLN A 407 -22.17 6.46 13.00
N GLY A 408 -23.10 6.55 12.05
CA GLY A 408 -24.44 6.00 12.19
C GLY A 408 -24.48 4.49 12.38
N LEU A 409 -23.79 3.75 11.51
CA LEU A 409 -23.70 2.28 11.59
C LEU A 409 -23.01 1.82 12.88
N ILE A 410 -21.96 2.53 13.31
CA ILE A 410 -21.26 2.24 14.57
C ILE A 410 -22.15 2.53 15.77
N ALA A 411 -22.82 3.69 15.82
CA ALA A 411 -23.65 4.09 16.95
C ALA A 411 -24.83 3.13 17.16
N GLU A 412 -25.53 2.77 16.09
CA GLU A 412 -26.64 1.81 16.11
C GLU A 412 -26.17 0.38 16.40
N GLY A 413 -24.99 -0.01 15.89
CA GLY A 413 -24.40 -1.32 16.13
C GLY A 413 -23.93 -1.54 17.58
N VAL A 414 -23.35 -0.52 18.23
CA VAL A 414 -22.92 -0.61 19.64
C VAL A 414 -24.12 -0.71 20.59
N VAL A 415 -25.27 -0.17 20.21
CA VAL A 415 -26.52 -0.27 21.02
C VAL A 415 -27.14 -1.68 20.98
N ALA A 416 -26.83 -2.49 19.96
CA ALA A 416 -27.27 -3.90 19.87
C ALA A 416 -26.47 -4.86 20.77
N ALA A 417 -26.17 -4.42 22.00
CA ALA A 417 -25.37 -5.17 22.96
C ALA A 417 -26.06 -6.49 23.39
N GLY A 418 -25.28 -7.58 23.41
CA GLY A 418 -25.75 -8.93 23.76
C GLY A 418 -26.05 -9.84 22.56
N SER A 419 -26.14 -9.30 21.36
CA SER A 419 -26.19 -10.07 20.10
C SER A 419 -24.79 -10.38 19.56
N ASN A 420 -24.67 -11.40 18.70
CA ASN A 420 -23.40 -11.79 18.10
C ASN A 420 -22.91 -10.73 17.08
N PRO A 421 -21.75 -10.06 17.33
CA PRO A 421 -21.24 -9.02 16.45
C PRO A 421 -20.89 -9.55 15.04
N ILE A 422 -20.54 -10.83 14.91
CA ILE A 422 -20.24 -11.47 13.61
C ILE A 422 -21.50 -11.59 12.75
N GLN A 423 -22.66 -11.87 13.37
CA GLN A 423 -23.92 -12.02 12.63
C GLN A 423 -24.54 -10.66 12.32
N ILE A 424 -24.49 -9.69 13.24
CA ILE A 424 -24.87 -8.29 12.97
C ILE A 424 -24.07 -7.74 11.79
N THR A 425 -22.74 -7.90 11.80
CA THR A 425 -21.89 -7.36 10.72
C THR A 425 -22.09 -8.06 9.39
N ARG A 426 -22.36 -9.37 9.36
CA ARG A 426 -22.84 -10.07 8.15
C ARG A 426 -24.18 -9.52 7.65
N GLY A 427 -25.11 -9.22 8.55
CA GLY A 427 -26.38 -8.57 8.21
C GLY A 427 -26.18 -7.20 7.56
N ILE A 428 -25.30 -6.38 8.14
CA ILE A 428 -24.90 -5.07 7.58
C ILE A 428 -24.27 -5.24 6.18
N GLU A 429 -23.31 -6.15 6.02
CA GLU A 429 -22.65 -6.39 4.72
C GLU A 429 -23.62 -6.89 3.64
N ASN A 430 -24.46 -7.88 3.95
CA ASN A 430 -25.43 -8.44 3.02
C ASN A 430 -26.49 -7.40 2.61
N THR A 431 -27.01 -6.65 3.60
CA THR A 431 -27.98 -5.57 3.33
C THR A 431 -27.34 -4.47 2.47
N THR A 432 -26.10 -4.06 2.77
CA THR A 432 -25.41 -3.03 1.99
C THR A 432 -25.19 -3.48 0.55
N LYS A 433 -24.76 -4.73 0.31
CA LYS A 433 -24.61 -5.29 -1.04
C LYS A 433 -25.93 -5.32 -1.83
N ALA A 434 -27.02 -5.73 -1.18
CA ALA A 434 -28.35 -5.72 -1.80
C ALA A 434 -28.82 -4.29 -2.12
N LEU A 435 -28.58 -3.32 -1.23
CA LEU A 435 -28.90 -1.91 -1.48
C LEU A 435 -28.08 -1.29 -2.61
N VAL A 436 -26.81 -1.68 -2.75
CA VAL A 436 -25.96 -1.25 -3.89
C VAL A 436 -26.51 -1.78 -5.22
N ALA A 437 -27.01 -3.00 -5.26
CA ALA A 437 -27.69 -3.55 -6.46
C ALA A 437 -29.05 -2.88 -6.75
N GLU A 438 -29.67 -2.25 -5.74
CA GLU A 438 -30.95 -1.53 -5.82
C GLU A 438 -30.81 -0.02 -6.11
N LEU A 439 -29.58 0.47 -6.33
CA LEU A 439 -29.31 1.84 -6.79
C LEU A 439 -29.82 1.98 -8.24
N LYS A 440 -30.86 2.79 -8.41
CA LYS A 440 -31.38 3.15 -9.74
C LYS A 440 -30.49 4.23 -10.34
N ILE A 441 -29.83 3.90 -11.44
CA ILE A 441 -29.03 4.84 -12.22
C ILE A 441 -29.97 5.60 -13.16
N GLU A 442 -29.91 6.93 -13.15
CA GLU A 442 -30.50 7.77 -14.20
C GLU A 442 -29.38 8.38 -15.08
N ASP A 443 -29.66 8.54 -16.37
CA ASP A 443 -28.82 9.29 -17.30
C ASP A 443 -29.28 10.77 -17.31
N SER A 444 -28.38 11.72 -17.06
CA SER A 444 -28.65 13.15 -17.33
C SER A 444 -27.57 13.77 -18.21
N GLU A 445 -27.82 15.01 -18.61
CA GLU A 445 -26.82 15.82 -19.30
C GLU A 445 -25.62 16.08 -18.38
N LEU A 446 -24.42 15.78 -18.89
CA LEU A 446 -23.15 15.94 -18.16
C LEU A 446 -22.91 17.38 -17.73
N ALA A 447 -23.43 18.34 -18.50
CA ALA A 447 -23.35 19.78 -18.24
C ALA A 447 -24.07 20.17 -16.94
N ASP A 448 -25.22 19.56 -16.63
CA ASP A 448 -25.97 19.87 -15.40
C ASP A 448 -25.22 19.39 -14.16
N VAL A 449 -24.74 18.13 -14.18
CA VAL A 449 -23.88 17.59 -13.11
C VAL A 449 -22.67 18.50 -12.89
N ALA A 450 -22.01 18.89 -13.97
CA ALA A 450 -20.85 19.77 -13.94
C ALA A 450 -21.18 21.16 -13.37
N ALA A 451 -22.28 21.78 -13.80
CA ALA A 451 -22.70 23.10 -13.39
C ALA A 451 -23.09 23.15 -11.90
N VAL A 452 -23.83 22.13 -11.44
CA VAL A 452 -24.25 21.95 -10.05
C VAL A 452 -23.03 21.80 -9.15
N SER A 453 -22.12 20.88 -9.47
CA SER A 453 -20.88 20.70 -8.71
C SER A 453 -19.97 21.94 -8.76
N ALA A 454 -20.01 22.70 -9.87
CA ALA A 454 -19.33 23.99 -10.00
C ALA A 454 -20.07 25.17 -9.29
N GLY A 455 -21.00 24.88 -8.37
CA GLY A 455 -21.71 25.88 -7.58
C GLY A 455 -22.79 26.63 -8.37
N ASN A 456 -23.56 25.91 -9.18
CA ASN A 456 -24.53 26.42 -10.16
C ASN A 456 -23.91 27.34 -11.23
N ASN A 457 -22.65 27.06 -11.64
CA ASN A 457 -22.00 27.78 -12.72
C ASN A 457 -22.02 26.99 -14.04
N TYR A 458 -23.01 27.29 -14.89
CA TYR A 458 -23.19 26.68 -16.20
C TYR A 458 -22.07 26.99 -17.21
N GLU A 459 -21.32 28.09 -17.08
CA GLU A 459 -20.16 28.37 -17.95
C GLU A 459 -19.07 27.31 -17.75
N ILE A 460 -18.72 27.06 -16.48
CA ILE A 460 -17.77 26.01 -16.09
C ILE A 460 -18.34 24.62 -16.39
N GLY A 461 -19.64 24.41 -16.10
CA GLY A 461 -20.31 23.13 -16.35
C GLY A 461 -20.28 22.72 -17.83
N ASN A 462 -20.64 23.64 -18.72
CA ASN A 462 -20.55 23.44 -20.16
C ASN A 462 -19.12 23.20 -20.62
N MET A 463 -18.14 23.96 -20.09
CA MET A 463 -16.73 23.78 -20.44
C MET A 463 -16.19 22.38 -20.06
N ILE A 464 -16.55 21.87 -18.88
CA ILE A 464 -16.21 20.50 -18.46
C ILE A 464 -16.90 19.46 -19.36
N ALA A 465 -18.20 19.63 -19.65
CA ALA A 465 -18.93 18.72 -20.51
C ALA A 465 -18.39 18.68 -21.94
N GLU A 466 -18.04 19.84 -22.53
CA GLU A 466 -17.36 19.92 -23.82
C GLU A 466 -15.98 19.26 -23.79
N ALA A 467 -15.19 19.46 -22.74
CA ALA A 467 -13.88 18.84 -22.58
C ALA A 467 -14.02 17.31 -22.58
N MET A 468 -14.90 16.77 -21.72
CA MET A 468 -15.20 15.34 -21.61
C MET A 468 -15.75 14.75 -22.90
N ASN A 469 -16.59 15.49 -23.64
CA ASN A 469 -17.10 15.06 -24.95
C ASN A 469 -15.99 14.99 -26.03
N LYS A 470 -14.98 15.87 -25.97
CA LYS A 470 -13.83 15.85 -26.90
C LYS A 470 -12.85 14.70 -26.61
N VAL A 471 -12.56 14.42 -25.34
CA VAL A 471 -11.60 13.36 -24.95
C VAL A 471 -12.25 11.97 -24.78
N GLY A 472 -13.58 11.92 -24.67
CA GLY A 472 -14.37 10.71 -24.48
C GLY A 472 -14.34 10.16 -23.05
N ARG A 473 -15.10 9.08 -22.80
CA ARG A 473 -15.32 8.52 -21.45
C ARG A 473 -14.05 8.11 -20.68
N LYS A 474 -13.01 7.66 -21.39
CA LYS A 474 -11.69 7.28 -20.82
C LYS A 474 -10.64 8.38 -20.99
N GLY A 475 -11.05 9.55 -21.45
CA GLY A 475 -10.17 10.68 -21.73
C GLY A 475 -9.72 11.40 -20.46
N VAL A 476 -8.60 12.10 -20.59
CA VAL A 476 -7.96 12.78 -19.45
C VAL A 476 -8.26 14.27 -19.52
N VAL A 477 -8.73 14.82 -18.41
CA VAL A 477 -8.92 16.28 -18.25
C VAL A 477 -8.05 16.76 -17.09
N THR A 478 -7.20 17.75 -17.36
CA THR A 478 -6.28 18.39 -16.42
C THR A 478 -6.63 19.87 -16.23
N LEU A 479 -6.23 20.42 -15.08
CA LEU A 479 -6.52 21.80 -14.69
C LEU A 479 -5.24 22.63 -14.59
N GLU A 480 -5.32 23.84 -15.12
CA GLU A 480 -4.24 24.82 -15.15
C GLU A 480 -4.69 26.20 -14.68
N GLU A 481 -3.72 27.00 -14.25
CA GLU A 481 -3.94 28.37 -13.82
C GLU A 481 -3.82 29.30 -15.03
N GLY A 482 -4.91 29.99 -15.37
CA GLY A 482 -4.94 30.94 -16.47
C GLY A 482 -4.10 32.19 -16.15
N LYS A 483 -3.30 32.64 -17.12
CA LYS A 483 -2.60 33.94 -17.05
C LYS A 483 -3.53 35.13 -17.33
N SER A 484 -4.73 34.85 -17.85
CA SER A 484 -5.78 35.80 -18.17
C SER A 484 -6.96 35.60 -17.22
N ALA A 485 -7.84 36.61 -17.11
CA ALA A 485 -9.05 36.52 -16.30
C ALA A 485 -10.15 35.61 -16.90
N GLU A 486 -10.06 35.31 -18.20
CA GLU A 486 -11.00 34.46 -18.94
C GLU A 486 -10.63 32.97 -18.82
N ASN A 487 -11.65 32.12 -18.71
CA ASN A 487 -11.50 30.67 -18.72
C ASN A 487 -11.26 30.18 -20.16
N ASN A 488 -10.31 29.29 -20.37
CA ASN A 488 -10.01 28.72 -21.68
C ASN A 488 -9.93 27.19 -21.62
N MET A 489 -10.38 26.53 -22.69
CA MET A 489 -10.24 25.08 -22.83
C MET A 489 -9.71 24.72 -24.22
N TYR A 490 -8.69 23.87 -24.25
CA TYR A 490 -8.11 23.33 -25.47
C TYR A 490 -7.70 21.87 -25.26
N VAL A 491 -7.67 21.11 -26.34
CA VAL A 491 -7.24 19.70 -26.31
C VAL A 491 -5.84 19.63 -26.90
N VAL A 492 -4.95 18.95 -26.19
CA VAL A 492 -3.57 18.68 -26.58
C VAL A 492 -3.34 17.18 -26.65
N GLU A 493 -2.30 16.82 -27.37
CA GLU A 493 -1.81 15.45 -27.38
C GLU A 493 -1.19 15.12 -26.01
N GLY A 494 -1.44 13.93 -25.52
CA GLY A 494 -1.00 13.53 -24.19
C GLY A 494 -1.57 12.18 -23.79
N MET A 495 -1.01 11.60 -22.75
CA MET A 495 -1.43 10.31 -22.22
C MET A 495 -1.33 10.29 -20.69
N GLN A 496 -2.18 9.48 -20.05
CA GLN A 496 -2.07 9.15 -18.64
C GLN A 496 -1.90 7.64 -18.46
N PHE A 497 -1.10 7.24 -17.48
CA PHE A 497 -0.94 5.85 -17.08
C PHE A 497 -0.68 5.70 -15.58
N ASP A 498 -0.91 4.47 -15.11
CA ASP A 498 -1.12 4.12 -13.70
C ASP A 498 0.22 3.72 -13.03
N ARG A 499 1.17 4.65 -13.10
CA ARG A 499 2.45 4.65 -12.38
C ARG A 499 2.71 6.05 -11.86
N GLY A 500 3.01 6.19 -10.57
CA GLY A 500 3.45 7.44 -9.97
C GLY A 500 4.96 7.51 -9.71
N TYR A 501 5.38 8.52 -8.96
CA TYR A 501 6.77 8.71 -8.55
C TYR A 501 7.29 7.54 -7.68
N ILE A 502 8.57 7.18 -7.82
CA ILE A 502 9.22 6.14 -7.00
C ILE A 502 9.40 6.60 -5.53
N SER A 503 9.59 7.90 -5.30
CA SER A 503 9.87 8.46 -3.98
C SER A 503 9.12 9.76 -3.74
N PRO A 504 8.43 9.93 -2.58
CA PRO A 504 7.78 11.19 -2.21
C PRO A 504 8.72 12.39 -2.17
N TYR A 505 10.03 12.18 -2.01
CA TYR A 505 11.00 13.28 -2.05
C TYR A 505 11.10 13.96 -3.43
N PHE A 506 10.52 13.38 -4.50
CA PHE A 506 10.41 14.05 -5.80
C PHE A 506 9.28 15.09 -5.89
N VAL A 507 8.31 15.09 -4.96
CA VAL A 507 7.20 16.08 -4.89
C VAL A 507 7.71 17.52 -5.00
N THR A 508 7.05 18.33 -5.83
CA THR A 508 7.31 19.78 -5.96
C THR A 508 6.32 20.59 -5.15
N ASP A 509 5.05 20.18 -5.12
CA ASP A 509 4.00 20.78 -4.31
C ASP A 509 3.64 19.86 -3.13
N SER A 510 4.04 20.27 -1.92
CA SER A 510 3.77 19.54 -0.68
C SER A 510 2.30 19.51 -0.25
N GLU A 511 1.45 20.42 -0.75
CA GLU A 511 0.02 20.43 -0.42
C GLU A 511 -0.74 19.39 -1.24
N LYS A 512 -0.52 19.38 -2.56
CA LYS A 512 -1.11 18.38 -3.48
C LYS A 512 -0.38 17.03 -3.49
N MET A 513 0.84 16.96 -2.93
CA MET A 513 1.74 15.81 -3.03
C MET A 513 1.98 15.40 -4.49
N SER A 514 2.12 16.39 -5.38
CA SER A 514 2.36 16.21 -6.81
C SER A 514 3.75 16.67 -7.23
N VAL A 515 4.22 16.14 -8.36
CA VAL A 515 5.38 16.65 -9.11
C VAL A 515 4.83 17.34 -10.36
N GLU A 516 5.13 18.62 -10.54
CA GLU A 516 4.76 19.38 -11.73
C GLU A 516 6.00 19.99 -12.38
N TYR A 517 6.23 19.64 -13.65
CA TYR A 517 7.35 20.17 -14.45
C TYR A 517 6.87 20.64 -15.82
N GLU A 518 7.20 21.89 -16.15
CA GLU A 518 7.03 22.49 -17.48
C GLU A 518 8.27 22.27 -18.35
N ASN A 519 8.09 22.15 -19.67
CA ASN A 519 9.15 21.96 -20.66
C ASN A 519 10.15 20.85 -20.27
N CYS A 520 9.60 19.68 -19.92
CA CYS A 520 10.35 18.57 -19.36
C CYS A 520 10.94 17.67 -20.46
N LYS A 521 12.14 17.12 -20.19
CA LYS A 521 12.78 16.13 -21.05
C LYS A 521 12.63 14.73 -20.48
N LEU A 522 12.27 13.77 -21.34
CA LEU A 522 12.01 12.39 -20.95
C LEU A 522 13.15 11.47 -21.35
N LEU A 523 13.66 10.72 -20.38
CA LEU A 523 14.62 9.64 -20.56
C LEU A 523 13.89 8.29 -20.41
N LEU A 524 13.84 7.51 -21.47
CA LEU A 524 13.16 6.20 -21.51
C LEU A 524 14.20 5.08 -21.55
N VAL A 525 14.21 4.20 -20.55
CA VAL A 525 15.21 3.12 -20.39
C VAL A 525 14.48 1.79 -20.18
N ASP A 526 14.75 0.79 -21.02
CA ASP A 526 14.06 -0.50 -20.88
C ASP A 526 14.61 -1.33 -19.69
N LYS A 527 15.85 -1.07 -19.27
CA LYS A 527 16.53 -1.77 -18.15
C LYS A 527 16.36 -1.08 -16.79
N LYS A 528 16.75 -1.79 -15.72
CA LYS A 528 16.91 -1.22 -14.37
C LYS A 528 18.20 -0.40 -14.30
N ILE A 529 18.13 0.74 -13.63
CA ILE A 529 19.28 1.63 -13.39
C ILE A 529 19.85 1.31 -12.01
N THR A 530 21.05 0.72 -11.97
CA THR A 530 21.76 0.33 -10.74
C THR A 530 22.66 1.46 -10.26
N ASN A 531 23.56 1.93 -11.13
CA ASN A 531 24.53 2.97 -10.85
C ASN A 531 24.02 4.37 -11.20
N ALA A 532 24.41 5.38 -10.41
CA ALA A 532 24.22 6.78 -10.77
C ALA A 532 25.20 7.30 -11.84
N ARG A 533 26.29 6.57 -12.10
CA ARG A 533 27.37 7.00 -13.03
C ARG A 533 26.91 7.03 -14.48
N ASP A 534 26.14 6.03 -14.85
CA ASP A 534 25.62 5.77 -16.18
C ASP A 534 24.71 6.94 -16.66
N LEU A 535 24.09 7.65 -15.70
CA LEU A 535 23.28 8.84 -15.92
C LEU A 535 24.06 10.16 -16.02
N ILE A 536 25.36 10.21 -15.72
CA ILE A 536 26.11 11.47 -15.56
C ILE A 536 25.98 12.36 -16.81
N ASN A 537 26.14 11.81 -18.01
CA ASN A 537 26.11 12.60 -19.25
C ASN A 537 24.74 13.28 -19.48
N VAL A 538 23.64 12.57 -19.21
CA VAL A 538 22.28 13.12 -19.29
C VAL A 538 22.04 14.17 -18.21
N LEU A 539 22.55 13.97 -17.00
CA LEU A 539 22.40 14.90 -15.88
C LEU A 539 23.25 16.18 -16.06
N GLU A 540 24.45 16.08 -16.63
CA GLU A 540 25.28 17.23 -16.98
C GLU A 540 24.64 18.09 -18.07
N ASP A 541 24.07 17.46 -19.11
CA ASP A 541 23.30 18.17 -20.14
C ASP A 541 22.04 18.84 -19.57
N ALA A 542 21.38 18.23 -18.57
CA ALA A 542 20.25 18.82 -17.87
C ALA A 542 20.65 20.04 -17.02
N ILE A 543 21.78 19.98 -16.30
CA ILE A 543 22.33 21.12 -15.55
C ILE A 543 22.71 22.25 -16.51
N ARG A 544 23.38 21.93 -17.62
CA ARG A 544 23.80 22.91 -18.64
C ARG A 544 22.61 23.57 -19.33
N GLY A 545 21.53 22.82 -19.58
CA GLY A 545 20.33 23.31 -20.23
C GLY A 545 19.28 23.92 -19.29
N GLY A 546 19.38 23.73 -17.98
CA GLY A 546 18.45 24.26 -16.98
C GLY A 546 17.03 23.67 -17.00
N TYR A 547 16.82 22.56 -17.72
CA TYR A 547 15.51 21.93 -17.90
C TYR A 547 15.26 20.78 -16.92
N PRO A 548 14.00 20.50 -16.53
CA PRO A 548 13.67 19.36 -15.70
C PRO A 548 13.72 18.04 -16.49
N VAL A 549 14.15 16.96 -15.83
CA VAL A 549 14.24 15.62 -16.43
C VAL A 549 13.32 14.63 -15.73
N LEU A 550 12.59 13.85 -16.53
CA LEU A 550 11.79 12.71 -16.10
C LEU A 550 12.46 11.41 -16.53
N ILE A 551 12.75 10.52 -15.58
CA ILE A 551 13.31 9.19 -15.86
C ILE A 551 12.21 8.14 -15.76
N ILE A 552 11.93 7.45 -16.87
CA ILE A 552 11.06 6.27 -16.92
C ILE A 552 11.93 5.05 -17.19
N SER A 553 12.05 4.15 -16.20
CA SER A 553 12.80 2.90 -16.33
C SER A 553 12.05 1.71 -15.73
N GLU A 554 12.48 0.47 -15.99
CA GLU A 554 11.90 -0.70 -15.31
C GLU A 554 12.02 -0.57 -13.77
N GLY A 555 13.12 0.01 -13.31
CA GLY A 555 13.35 0.35 -11.92
C GLY A 555 14.64 1.15 -11.72
N ILE A 556 14.77 1.72 -10.53
CA ILE A 556 15.98 2.40 -10.07
C ILE A 556 16.34 1.81 -8.71
N GLU A 557 17.59 1.39 -8.53
CA GLU A 557 18.08 0.82 -7.28
C GLU A 557 18.37 1.92 -6.23
N GLN A 558 18.56 1.50 -4.98
CA GLN A 558 18.67 2.42 -3.85
C GLN A 558 19.86 3.38 -3.95
N GLU A 559 21.00 2.96 -4.53
CA GLU A 559 22.19 3.80 -4.70
C GLU A 559 21.93 4.95 -5.71
N ALA A 560 21.42 4.61 -6.90
CA ALA A 560 21.02 5.58 -7.89
C ALA A 560 19.90 6.51 -7.36
N LEU A 561 18.85 5.93 -6.76
CA LEU A 561 17.72 6.69 -6.22
C LEU A 561 18.15 7.68 -5.13
N ALA A 562 18.99 7.26 -4.18
CA ALA A 562 19.48 8.14 -3.12
C ALA A 562 20.29 9.33 -3.70
N THR A 563 21.11 9.06 -4.72
CA THR A 563 21.89 10.10 -5.42
C THR A 563 20.98 11.12 -6.10
N LEU A 564 19.94 10.65 -6.81
CA LEU A 564 18.96 11.51 -7.46
C LEU A 564 18.18 12.35 -6.43
N VAL A 565 17.70 11.74 -5.34
CA VAL A 565 16.95 12.44 -4.28
C VAL A 565 17.80 13.50 -3.59
N VAL A 566 19.06 13.20 -3.24
CA VAL A 566 19.96 14.18 -2.59
C VAL A 566 20.23 15.38 -3.51
N ASN A 567 20.48 15.16 -4.80
CA ASN A 567 20.70 16.26 -5.74
C ASN A 567 19.45 17.09 -6.02
N LYS A 568 18.26 16.46 -6.00
CA LYS A 568 16.97 17.14 -6.11
C LYS A 568 16.66 18.00 -4.87
N LEU A 569 16.91 17.48 -3.67
CA LEU A 569 16.76 18.23 -2.40
C LEU A 569 17.76 19.40 -2.27
N ARG A 570 18.94 19.30 -2.90
CA ARG A 570 19.89 20.42 -3.03
C ARG A 570 19.47 21.48 -4.05
N GLY A 571 18.40 21.25 -4.82
CA GLY A 571 17.93 22.16 -5.87
C GLY A 571 18.82 22.24 -7.11
N SER A 572 19.92 21.47 -7.18
CA SER A 572 20.87 21.50 -8.31
C SER A 572 20.32 20.82 -9.56
N LEU A 573 19.37 19.88 -9.39
CA LEU A 573 18.73 19.12 -10.46
C LEU A 573 17.22 19.08 -10.23
N LYS A 574 16.44 19.53 -11.21
CA LYS A 574 14.98 19.32 -11.24
C LYS A 574 14.72 17.95 -11.88
N ILE A 575 14.54 16.93 -11.05
CA ILE A 575 14.40 15.55 -11.53
C ILE A 575 13.23 14.84 -10.84
N ALA A 576 12.59 13.93 -11.55
CA ALA A 576 11.70 12.92 -10.98
C ALA A 576 11.90 11.58 -11.69
N ALA A 577 11.58 10.50 -11.00
CA ALA A 577 11.69 9.15 -11.53
C ALA A 577 10.45 8.32 -11.20
N LEU A 578 10.03 7.53 -12.18
CA LEU A 578 8.92 6.58 -12.09
C LEU A 578 9.31 5.22 -12.68
N LYS A 579 8.55 4.19 -12.33
CA LYS A 579 8.63 2.89 -13.00
C LYS A 579 7.86 2.91 -14.31
N ALA A 580 8.35 2.19 -15.30
CA ALA A 580 7.66 1.98 -16.56
C ALA A 580 6.27 1.30 -16.35
N PRO A 581 5.27 1.64 -17.16
CA PRO A 581 3.98 0.95 -17.16
C PRO A 581 4.11 -0.46 -17.76
N GLY A 582 3.26 -1.39 -17.31
CA GLY A 582 3.30 -2.79 -17.76
C GLY A 582 4.44 -3.62 -17.17
N PHE A 583 4.69 -4.77 -17.81
CA PHE A 583 5.75 -5.75 -17.50
C PHE A 583 6.07 -6.57 -18.78
N GLY A 584 7.22 -7.23 -18.82
CA GLY A 584 7.65 -8.04 -19.98
C GLY A 584 7.62 -7.26 -21.30
N GLU A 585 7.20 -7.90 -22.38
CA GLU A 585 7.10 -7.28 -23.71
C GLU A 585 6.16 -6.05 -23.72
N ARG A 586 5.09 -6.06 -22.93
CA ARG A 586 4.14 -4.94 -22.85
C ARG A 586 4.80 -3.68 -22.31
N LYS A 587 5.77 -3.79 -21.39
CA LYS A 587 6.58 -2.65 -20.93
C LYS A 587 7.30 -2.00 -22.11
N SER A 588 7.98 -2.80 -22.93
CA SER A 588 8.68 -2.31 -24.11
C SER A 588 7.71 -1.66 -25.12
N GLN A 589 6.56 -2.27 -25.39
CA GLN A 589 5.51 -1.71 -26.25
C GLN A 589 4.94 -0.37 -25.71
N TYR A 590 4.71 -0.24 -24.41
CA TYR A 590 4.28 1.03 -23.79
C TYR A 590 5.38 2.09 -23.80
N LEU A 591 6.64 1.70 -23.63
CA LEU A 591 7.79 2.61 -23.75
C LEU A 591 7.91 3.15 -25.19
N ASP A 592 7.67 2.32 -26.21
CA ASP A 592 7.62 2.78 -27.60
C ASP A 592 6.44 3.76 -27.83
N ASP A 593 5.28 3.51 -27.22
CA ASP A 593 4.12 4.40 -27.33
C ASP A 593 4.40 5.79 -26.69
N ILE A 594 5.05 5.82 -25.52
CA ILE A 594 5.51 7.06 -24.87
C ILE A 594 6.61 7.74 -25.71
N ALA A 595 7.51 6.96 -26.32
CA ALA A 595 8.58 7.46 -27.16
C ALA A 595 8.02 8.21 -28.39
N ILE A 596 7.08 7.60 -29.10
CA ILE A 596 6.39 8.20 -30.25
C ILE A 596 5.63 9.48 -29.83
N LEU A 597 4.91 9.45 -28.71
CA LEU A 597 4.19 10.63 -28.20
C LEU A 597 5.10 11.82 -27.85
N THR A 598 6.35 11.57 -27.47
CA THR A 598 7.28 12.61 -26.98
C THR A 598 8.49 12.85 -27.90
N GLY A 599 8.59 12.16 -29.03
CA GLY A 599 9.77 12.18 -29.91
C GLY A 599 11.04 11.62 -29.26
N ALA A 600 10.92 10.79 -28.22
CA ALA A 600 12.06 10.14 -27.57
C ALA A 600 12.56 8.92 -28.37
N THR A 601 13.74 8.43 -28.03
CA THR A 601 14.18 7.08 -28.41
C THR A 601 14.34 6.21 -27.16
N VAL A 602 13.80 4.99 -27.17
CA VAL A 602 13.92 4.07 -26.02
C VAL A 602 15.35 3.49 -25.97
N ILE A 603 16.03 3.65 -24.84
CA ILE A 603 17.37 3.09 -24.63
C ILE A 603 17.25 1.58 -24.38
N ARG A 604 17.75 0.81 -25.34
CA ARG A 604 17.84 -0.66 -25.32
C ARG A 604 19.25 -1.10 -25.72
N ASP A 605 19.92 -1.84 -24.83
CA ASP A 605 21.21 -2.46 -25.13
C ASP A 605 21.13 -3.44 -26.32
N GLU A 606 19.97 -4.07 -26.54
CA GLU A 606 19.69 -4.94 -27.69
C GLU A 606 19.74 -4.19 -29.03
N ALA A 607 19.39 -2.89 -29.03
CA ALA A 607 19.55 -1.99 -30.17
C ALA A 607 20.94 -1.34 -30.24
N GLY A 608 21.88 -1.73 -29.36
CA GLY A 608 23.23 -1.16 -29.25
C GLY A 608 23.31 0.20 -28.55
N LEU A 609 22.20 0.70 -27.98
CA LEU A 609 22.14 1.98 -27.26
C LEU A 609 22.41 1.78 -25.77
N SER A 610 23.65 2.07 -25.34
CA SER A 610 24.07 2.03 -23.93
C SER A 610 23.91 3.39 -23.25
N LEU A 611 23.28 3.41 -22.06
CA LEU A 611 22.96 4.62 -21.29
C LEU A 611 24.14 5.61 -21.18
N ASP A 612 25.33 5.13 -20.82
CA ASP A 612 26.57 5.90 -20.66
C ASP A 612 26.96 6.77 -21.87
N LYS A 613 26.56 6.36 -23.09
CA LYS A 613 26.93 7.02 -24.35
C LYS A 613 25.81 7.90 -24.92
N THR A 614 24.63 7.87 -24.30
CA THR A 614 23.49 8.66 -24.76
C THR A 614 23.61 10.11 -24.28
N GLY A 615 23.28 11.04 -25.18
CA GLY A 615 23.18 12.47 -24.90
C GLY A 615 21.80 13.00 -25.26
N LYS A 616 21.68 14.33 -25.34
CA LYS A 616 20.43 15.06 -25.59
C LYS A 616 19.55 14.55 -26.74
N GLU A 617 20.11 13.95 -27.79
CA GLU A 617 19.38 13.47 -28.98
C GLU A 617 18.35 12.37 -28.67
N VAL A 618 18.55 11.59 -27.60
CA VAL A 618 17.68 10.48 -27.22
C VAL A 618 16.47 10.95 -26.39
N LEU A 619 16.53 12.17 -25.84
CA LEU A 619 15.56 12.70 -24.89
C LEU A 619 14.29 13.25 -25.57
N GLY A 620 13.15 12.67 -25.22
CA GLY A 620 11.83 13.18 -25.62
C GLY A 620 11.51 14.53 -24.98
N THR A 621 10.47 15.20 -25.49
CA THR A 621 9.97 16.48 -25.00
C THR A 621 8.51 16.34 -24.55
N ALA A 622 8.16 17.02 -23.46
CA ALA A 622 6.78 17.26 -23.07
C ALA A 622 6.61 18.72 -22.65
N ALA A 623 5.50 19.33 -23.07
CA ALA A 623 5.13 20.68 -22.65
C ALA A 623 4.92 20.74 -21.13
N LYS A 624 4.28 19.71 -20.55
CA LYS A 624 4.11 19.56 -19.10
C LYS A 624 4.03 18.10 -18.68
N VAL A 625 4.52 17.80 -17.49
CA VAL A 625 4.33 16.49 -16.83
C VAL A 625 3.79 16.73 -15.43
N VAL A 626 2.76 15.97 -15.07
CA VAL A 626 2.19 15.91 -13.72
C VAL A 626 2.28 14.48 -13.20
N LEU A 627 2.95 14.28 -12.06
CA LEU A 627 3.01 12.98 -11.37
C LEU A 627 2.33 13.05 -10.02
N THR A 628 1.53 12.05 -9.72
CA THR A 628 1.01 11.75 -8.39
C THR A 628 1.70 10.51 -7.81
N LYS A 629 1.23 10.03 -6.66
CA LYS A 629 1.65 8.74 -6.08
C LYS A 629 1.33 7.54 -6.98
N GLU A 630 0.27 7.63 -7.77
CA GLU A 630 -0.32 6.46 -8.46
C GLU A 630 -0.43 6.64 -9.98
N THR A 631 -0.48 7.89 -10.47
CA THR A 631 -0.66 8.23 -11.88
C THR A 631 0.41 9.19 -12.38
N THR A 632 0.70 9.12 -13.68
CA THR A 632 1.52 10.09 -14.41
C THR A 632 0.75 10.54 -15.63
N THR A 633 0.65 11.86 -15.83
CA THR A 633 0.06 12.49 -17.01
C THR A 633 1.14 13.26 -17.75
N ILE A 634 1.33 12.92 -19.02
CA ILE A 634 2.27 13.59 -19.94
C ILE A 634 1.45 14.41 -20.92
N VAL A 635 1.77 15.70 -21.02
CA VAL A 635 1.19 16.65 -21.98
C VAL A 635 2.25 16.93 -23.04
N GLY A 636 1.98 16.51 -24.28
CA GLY A 636 2.88 16.68 -25.42
C GLY A 636 2.96 18.13 -25.91
N ASP A 637 3.91 18.40 -26.80
CA ASP A 637 4.09 19.69 -27.47
C ASP A 637 3.42 19.77 -28.86
N GLY A 638 2.75 18.70 -29.29
CA GLY A 638 2.03 18.60 -30.57
C GLY A 638 2.93 18.36 -31.79
N SER A 639 4.22 18.06 -31.58
CA SER A 639 5.17 17.88 -32.68
C SER A 639 5.05 16.55 -33.44
N THR A 640 4.53 15.48 -32.80
CA THR A 640 4.53 14.10 -33.33
C THR A 640 3.15 13.57 -33.74
N GLN A 641 2.15 14.44 -33.91
CA GLN A 641 0.76 14.09 -34.24
C GLN A 641 0.61 13.07 -35.38
N GLU A 642 1.39 13.20 -36.46
CA GLU A 642 1.35 12.23 -37.55
C GLU A 642 1.82 10.83 -37.14
N GLU A 643 2.83 10.74 -36.26
CA GLU A 643 3.41 9.49 -35.80
C GLU A 643 2.49 8.79 -34.82
N VAL A 644 1.84 9.54 -33.92
CA VAL A 644 0.78 9.03 -33.03
C VAL A 644 -0.37 8.44 -33.86
N ASN A 645 -0.83 9.14 -34.91
CA ASN A 645 -1.87 8.63 -35.80
C ASN A 645 -1.45 7.36 -36.56
N LYS A 646 -0.21 7.32 -37.08
CA LYS A 646 0.37 6.11 -37.69
C LYS A 646 0.42 4.94 -36.69
N ARG A 647 0.79 5.20 -35.42
CA ARG A 647 0.83 4.19 -34.36
C ARG A 647 -0.56 3.69 -33.97
N VAL A 648 -1.57 4.55 -33.86
CA VAL A 648 -2.97 4.15 -33.63
C VAL A 648 -3.49 3.27 -34.78
N ALA A 649 -3.16 3.59 -36.03
CA ALA A 649 -3.51 2.75 -37.18
C ALA A 649 -2.85 1.36 -37.12
N GLN A 650 -1.57 1.28 -36.75
CA GLN A 650 -0.89 -0.02 -36.52
C GLN A 650 -1.61 -0.84 -35.44
N ILE A 651 -1.97 -0.23 -34.31
CA ILE A 651 -2.63 -0.94 -33.20
C ILE A 651 -4.04 -1.41 -33.59
N ARG A 652 -4.78 -0.67 -34.44
CA ARG A 652 -6.07 -1.11 -34.99
C ARG A 652 -5.92 -2.37 -35.84
N ASN A 653 -4.92 -2.43 -36.72
CA ASN A 653 -4.64 -3.63 -37.51
C ASN A 653 -4.28 -4.84 -36.62
N LEU A 654 -3.59 -4.62 -35.49
CA LEU A 654 -3.32 -5.67 -34.50
C LEU A 654 -4.59 -6.16 -33.79
N ILE A 655 -5.59 -5.30 -33.55
CA ILE A 655 -6.88 -5.69 -32.97
C ILE A 655 -7.68 -6.59 -33.92
N GLU A 656 -7.64 -6.28 -35.23
CA GLU A 656 -8.29 -7.10 -36.26
C GLU A 656 -7.64 -8.48 -36.42
N ALA A 657 -6.31 -8.56 -36.24
CA ALA A 657 -5.55 -9.81 -36.28
C ALA A 657 -5.61 -10.61 -34.96
N ALA A 658 -5.96 -10.00 -33.84
CA ALA A 658 -6.01 -10.67 -32.54
C ALA A 658 -7.23 -11.61 -32.45
N GLU A 659 -6.99 -12.88 -32.09
CA GLU A 659 -8.07 -13.84 -31.84
C GLU A 659 -8.61 -13.72 -30.40
N GLN A 660 -7.76 -13.34 -29.44
CA GLN A 660 -8.09 -13.32 -28.01
C GLN A 660 -8.73 -12.00 -27.57
N GLU A 661 -9.86 -12.07 -26.87
CA GLU A 661 -10.57 -10.89 -26.36
C GLU A 661 -9.71 -10.07 -25.38
N TYR A 662 -8.90 -10.75 -24.56
CA TYR A 662 -7.96 -10.11 -23.64
C TYR A 662 -6.90 -9.26 -24.35
N GLU A 663 -6.44 -9.67 -25.53
CA GLU A 663 -5.50 -8.88 -26.32
C GLU A 663 -6.19 -7.67 -26.93
N LYS A 664 -7.41 -7.85 -27.47
CA LYS A 664 -8.24 -6.74 -27.98
C LYS A 664 -8.51 -5.69 -26.90
N GLU A 665 -8.86 -6.11 -25.68
CA GLU A 665 -9.04 -5.20 -24.55
C GLU A 665 -7.78 -4.38 -24.27
N LYS A 666 -6.60 -5.01 -24.22
CA LYS A 666 -5.32 -4.32 -23.94
C LYS A 666 -4.81 -3.45 -25.09
N LEU A 667 -5.10 -3.81 -26.33
CA LEU A 667 -4.83 -2.94 -27.49
C LEU A 667 -5.81 -1.75 -27.52
N ASN A 668 -7.08 -1.95 -27.14
CA ASN A 668 -8.05 -0.86 -26.97
C ASN A 668 -7.67 0.10 -25.82
N GLU A 669 -7.13 -0.40 -24.70
CA GLU A 669 -6.55 0.44 -23.64
C GLU A 669 -5.40 1.32 -24.16
N ARG A 670 -4.53 0.78 -25.02
CA ARG A 670 -3.44 1.53 -25.66
C ARG A 670 -3.95 2.59 -26.61
N ILE A 671 -4.93 2.26 -27.47
CA ILE A 671 -5.57 3.24 -28.35
C ILE A 671 -6.21 4.35 -27.52
N ALA A 672 -6.99 4.03 -26.49
CA ALA A 672 -7.62 5.04 -25.64
C ALA A 672 -6.59 6.02 -25.02
N LYS A 673 -5.44 5.51 -24.56
CA LYS A 673 -4.36 6.31 -23.98
C LYS A 673 -3.60 7.16 -25.01
N LEU A 674 -3.55 6.77 -26.30
CA LEU A 674 -2.90 7.52 -27.38
C LEU A 674 -3.84 8.49 -28.10
N SER A 675 -5.11 8.10 -28.33
CA SER A 675 -6.07 8.87 -29.13
C SER A 675 -7.06 9.71 -28.31
N GLY A 676 -7.21 9.46 -27.01
CA GLY A 676 -8.09 10.25 -26.15
C GLY A 676 -7.55 11.66 -25.87
N GLY A 677 -6.22 11.84 -25.99
CA GLY A 677 -5.55 13.11 -25.70
C GLY A 677 -5.70 13.55 -24.25
N VAL A 678 -5.34 14.82 -24.00
CA VAL A 678 -5.55 15.50 -22.72
C VAL A 678 -6.27 16.82 -23.00
N ALA A 679 -7.45 17.00 -22.42
CA ALA A 679 -8.09 18.31 -22.37
C ALA A 679 -7.51 19.13 -21.22
N VAL A 680 -7.07 20.34 -21.52
CA VAL A 680 -6.55 21.29 -20.54
C VAL A 680 -7.60 22.37 -20.33
N ILE A 681 -8.03 22.55 -19.08
CA ILE A 681 -8.92 23.64 -18.66
C ILE A 681 -8.08 24.66 -17.89
N GLN A 682 -7.92 25.86 -18.45
CA GLN A 682 -7.27 27.00 -17.81
C GLN A 682 -8.31 27.85 -17.10
N VAL A 683 -8.21 27.93 -15.77
CA VAL A 683 -9.12 28.68 -14.90
C VAL A 683 -8.63 30.11 -14.72
N GLY A 684 -9.44 31.09 -15.11
CA GLY A 684 -9.13 32.52 -15.03
C GLY A 684 -9.83 33.25 -13.88
N ALA A 685 -9.16 34.25 -13.31
CA ALA A 685 -9.72 35.10 -12.26
C ALA A 685 -9.07 36.50 -12.23
N GLN A 686 -9.71 37.44 -11.54
CA GLN A 686 -9.18 38.81 -11.38
C GLN A 686 -8.21 38.93 -10.20
N THR A 687 -8.28 38.00 -9.24
CA THR A 687 -7.39 37.95 -8.06
C THR A 687 -6.86 36.55 -7.80
N GLU A 688 -5.66 36.43 -7.22
CA GLU A 688 -5.03 35.14 -6.90
C GLU A 688 -5.87 34.30 -5.91
N THR A 689 -6.55 34.95 -4.97
CA THR A 689 -7.45 34.30 -4.01
C THR A 689 -8.68 33.71 -4.70
N GLU A 690 -9.29 34.46 -5.61
CA GLU A 690 -10.42 33.99 -6.43
C GLU A 690 -9.97 32.87 -7.40
N LEU A 691 -8.74 32.96 -7.94
CA LEU A 691 -8.17 31.93 -8.81
C LEU A 691 -8.05 30.58 -8.09
N LYS A 692 -7.51 30.60 -6.87
CA LYS A 692 -7.37 29.39 -6.04
C LYS A 692 -8.73 28.81 -5.63
N GLU A 693 -9.69 29.66 -5.26
CA GLU A 693 -11.07 29.25 -4.95
C GLU A 693 -11.77 28.62 -6.16
N LYS A 694 -11.71 29.29 -7.33
CA LYS A 694 -12.27 28.77 -8.58
C LYS A 694 -11.62 27.46 -9.00
N LYS A 695 -10.28 27.37 -8.94
CA LYS A 695 -9.53 26.17 -9.32
C LYS A 695 -9.97 24.95 -8.50
N LEU A 696 -10.09 25.09 -7.17
CA LEU A 696 -10.60 24.02 -6.31
C LEU A 696 -12.03 23.63 -6.69
N ARG A 697 -12.92 24.61 -6.90
CA ARG A 697 -14.31 24.35 -7.32
C ARG A 697 -14.41 23.62 -8.67
N VAL A 698 -13.54 23.95 -9.63
CA VAL A 698 -13.49 23.25 -10.93
C VAL A 698 -12.89 21.85 -10.77
N GLU A 699 -11.91 21.67 -9.88
CA GLU A 699 -11.31 20.37 -9.54
C GLU A 699 -12.35 19.42 -8.94
N ASP A 700 -13.15 19.89 -7.98
CA ASP A 700 -14.27 19.15 -7.39
C ASP A 700 -15.35 18.80 -8.44
N ALA A 701 -15.75 19.76 -9.28
CA ALA A 701 -16.73 19.54 -10.34
C ALA A 701 -16.26 18.55 -11.41
N LEU A 702 -14.98 18.57 -11.76
CA LEU A 702 -14.34 17.66 -12.70
C LEU A 702 -14.22 16.23 -12.14
N ASN A 703 -14.09 16.09 -10.82
CA ASN A 703 -14.09 14.78 -10.16
C ASN A 703 -15.52 14.21 -10.06
N ALA A 704 -16.50 15.01 -9.64
CA ALA A 704 -17.91 14.61 -9.56
C ALA A 704 -18.48 14.20 -10.93
N THR A 705 -18.14 14.94 -11.98
CA THR A 705 -18.56 14.61 -13.36
C THR A 705 -17.91 13.33 -13.89
N LYS A 706 -16.62 13.08 -13.62
CA LYS A 706 -15.99 11.78 -13.95
C LYS A 706 -16.71 10.62 -13.24
N ALA A 707 -17.01 10.77 -11.95
CA ALA A 707 -17.75 9.77 -11.18
C ALA A 707 -19.17 9.52 -11.75
N ALA A 708 -19.84 10.57 -12.26
CA ALA A 708 -21.13 10.47 -12.91
C ALA A 708 -21.07 9.84 -14.32
N VAL A 709 -19.99 10.04 -15.08
CA VAL A 709 -19.82 9.38 -16.40
C VAL A 709 -19.60 7.87 -16.28
N GLU A 710 -19.03 7.41 -15.16
CA GLU A 710 -18.73 5.99 -14.93
C GLU A 710 -19.94 5.18 -14.45
N GLU A 711 -20.73 5.70 -13.49
CA GLU A 711 -21.83 4.95 -12.85
C GLU A 711 -23.18 5.70 -12.88
N GLY A 712 -23.29 6.78 -13.66
CA GLY A 712 -24.46 7.65 -13.74
C GLY A 712 -24.73 8.42 -12.45
N ILE A 713 -25.97 8.89 -12.27
CA ILE A 713 -26.37 9.73 -11.13
C ILE A 713 -27.61 9.24 -10.40
N VAL A 714 -27.79 9.78 -9.19
CA VAL A 714 -28.95 9.58 -8.32
C VAL A 714 -29.46 10.90 -7.73
N VAL A 715 -30.69 10.89 -7.23
CA VAL A 715 -31.31 12.05 -6.57
C VAL A 715 -30.51 12.43 -5.30
N GLY A 716 -30.05 13.68 -5.25
CA GLY A 716 -29.05 14.10 -4.27
C GLY A 716 -29.58 14.45 -2.88
N GLY A 717 -28.75 15.18 -2.13
CA GLY A 717 -29.12 15.73 -0.82
C GLY A 717 -29.40 14.66 0.25
N GLY A 718 -28.90 13.44 0.06
CA GLY A 718 -29.17 12.29 0.93
C GLY A 718 -30.58 11.69 0.80
N CYS A 719 -31.40 12.14 -0.15
CA CYS A 719 -32.74 11.58 -0.35
C CYS A 719 -32.69 10.15 -0.90
N THR A 720 -31.76 9.83 -1.81
CA THR A 720 -31.56 8.45 -2.30
C THR A 720 -31.26 7.47 -1.16
N LEU A 721 -30.44 7.84 -0.18
CA LEU A 721 -30.14 7.01 1.00
C LEU A 721 -31.41 6.71 1.82
N LEU A 722 -32.30 7.70 1.97
CA LEU A 722 -33.57 7.51 2.66
C LEU A 722 -34.55 6.63 1.85
N ARG A 723 -34.58 6.75 0.52
CA ARG A 723 -35.37 5.87 -0.36
C ARG A 723 -34.85 4.43 -0.33
N LEU A 724 -33.53 4.22 -0.24
CA LEU A 724 -32.93 2.91 -0.01
C LEU A 724 -33.35 2.32 1.34
N ALA A 725 -33.43 3.14 2.40
CA ALA A 725 -33.86 2.67 3.73
C ALA A 725 -35.28 2.07 3.72
N ALA A 726 -36.18 2.55 2.88
CA ALA A 726 -37.53 1.98 2.73
C ALA A 726 -37.51 0.58 2.08
N LYS A 727 -36.52 0.25 1.25
CA LYS A 727 -36.37 -1.09 0.64
C LYS A 727 -35.79 -2.13 1.59
N VAL A 728 -35.19 -1.72 2.72
CA VAL A 728 -34.52 -2.64 3.66
C VAL A 728 -35.47 -3.67 4.26
N ASP A 729 -36.76 -3.34 4.43
CA ASP A 729 -37.74 -4.28 4.99
C ASP A 729 -37.92 -5.52 4.09
N ALA A 730 -37.94 -5.35 2.76
CA ALA A 730 -38.00 -6.47 1.82
C ALA A 730 -36.71 -7.31 1.83
N ILE A 731 -35.55 -6.66 1.97
CA ILE A 731 -34.24 -7.36 2.09
C ILE A 731 -34.20 -8.17 3.40
N LYS A 732 -34.76 -7.63 4.48
CA LYS A 732 -34.80 -8.26 5.80
C LYS A 732 -35.56 -9.60 5.80
N GLU A 733 -36.57 -9.75 4.94
CA GLU A 733 -37.29 -11.03 4.77
C GLU A 733 -36.43 -12.13 4.13
N THR A 734 -35.41 -11.77 3.34
CA THR A 734 -34.46 -12.73 2.75
C THR A 734 -33.39 -13.23 3.72
N LEU A 735 -33.25 -12.60 4.89
CA LEU A 735 -32.25 -12.96 5.89
C LEU A 735 -32.82 -13.99 6.86
N GLU A 736 -32.27 -15.20 6.88
CA GLU A 736 -32.76 -16.29 7.72
C GLU A 736 -32.54 -16.03 9.23
N ASN A 737 -31.38 -15.48 9.61
CA ASN A 737 -30.98 -15.30 11.01
C ASN A 737 -31.48 -13.96 11.58
N ASP A 738 -32.14 -14.00 12.75
CA ASP A 738 -32.65 -12.81 13.45
C ASP A 738 -31.56 -11.80 13.82
N GLU A 739 -30.33 -12.23 14.11
CA GLU A 739 -29.20 -11.31 14.36
C GLU A 739 -28.77 -10.57 13.08
N GLN A 740 -28.93 -11.18 11.91
CA GLN A 740 -28.70 -10.52 10.62
C GLN A 740 -29.83 -9.53 10.31
N LYS A 741 -31.08 -9.85 10.70
CA LYS A 741 -32.22 -8.93 10.61
C LYS A 741 -32.02 -7.67 11.49
N VAL A 742 -31.41 -7.81 12.66
CA VAL A 742 -30.96 -6.66 13.48
C VAL A 742 -29.89 -5.84 12.74
N GLY A 743 -28.95 -6.49 12.05
CA GLY A 743 -27.99 -5.84 11.15
C GLY A 743 -28.66 -5.03 10.03
N ALA A 744 -29.73 -5.54 9.43
CA ALA A 744 -30.53 -4.80 8.45
C ALA A 744 -31.23 -3.58 9.08
N ASP A 745 -31.84 -3.73 10.27
CA ASP A 745 -32.46 -2.61 11.00
C ASP A 745 -31.46 -1.50 11.37
N ILE A 746 -30.21 -1.87 11.68
CA ILE A 746 -29.11 -0.92 11.90
C ILE A 746 -28.83 -0.09 10.64
N VAL A 747 -28.72 -0.74 9.47
CA VAL A 747 -28.54 -0.04 8.18
C VAL A 747 -29.73 0.89 7.91
N LYS A 748 -30.96 0.41 8.08
CA LYS A 748 -32.18 1.19 7.88
C LYS A 748 -32.19 2.50 8.69
N ARG A 749 -31.79 2.44 9.97
CA ARG A 749 -31.71 3.64 10.82
C ARG A 749 -30.53 4.54 10.42
N ALA A 750 -29.36 3.96 10.15
CA ALA A 750 -28.15 4.72 9.80
C ALA A 750 -28.30 5.55 8.52
N LEU A 751 -29.00 5.03 7.51
CA LEU A 751 -29.29 5.72 6.24
C LEU A 751 -30.05 7.05 6.40
N SER A 752 -30.77 7.24 7.52
CA SER A 752 -31.51 8.48 7.79
C SER A 752 -30.63 9.63 8.32
N TYR A 753 -29.41 9.34 8.83
CA TYR A 753 -28.58 10.36 9.46
C TYR A 753 -28.10 11.48 8.52
N PRO A 754 -27.65 11.23 7.28
CA PRO A 754 -27.18 12.30 6.39
C PRO A 754 -28.26 13.37 6.12
N LEU A 755 -29.47 12.99 5.69
CA LEU A 755 -30.56 13.96 5.46
C LEU A 755 -30.96 14.69 6.75
N LYS A 756 -31.03 13.97 7.88
CA LYS A 756 -31.36 14.56 9.18
C LYS A 756 -30.33 15.60 9.61
N LEU A 757 -29.05 15.37 9.31
CA LEU A 757 -27.95 16.29 9.59
C LEU A 757 -27.92 17.49 8.65
N ILE A 758 -28.16 17.29 7.34
CA ILE A 758 -28.32 18.37 6.35
C ILE A 758 -29.44 19.33 6.79
N ALA A 759 -30.61 18.79 7.18
CA ALA A 759 -31.73 19.58 7.69
C ALA A 759 -31.38 20.32 9.00
N LYS A 760 -30.69 19.65 9.94
CA LYS A 760 -30.20 20.25 11.21
C LYS A 760 -29.21 21.39 10.96
N ASN A 761 -28.32 21.27 9.97
CA ASN A 761 -27.38 22.32 9.59
C ASN A 761 -28.11 23.51 8.96
N ALA A 762 -29.13 23.26 8.12
CA ALA A 762 -30.04 24.27 7.60
C ALA A 762 -30.99 24.90 8.66
N GLY A 763 -30.94 24.48 9.93
CA GLY A 763 -31.73 25.04 11.03
C GLY A 763 -33.16 24.49 11.16
N VAL A 764 -33.48 23.40 10.45
CA VAL A 764 -34.82 22.79 10.42
C VAL A 764 -34.80 21.44 11.14
N ASN A 765 -35.93 21.03 11.73
CA ASN A 765 -36.03 19.74 12.41
C ASN A 765 -35.99 18.58 11.40
N GLY A 766 -34.84 17.92 11.28
CA GLY A 766 -34.61 16.84 10.33
C GLY A 766 -35.55 15.63 10.47
N SER A 767 -36.17 15.40 11.62
CA SER A 767 -37.14 14.31 11.78
C SER A 767 -38.42 14.58 10.94
N VAL A 768 -38.88 15.84 10.93
CA VAL A 768 -40.05 16.28 10.14
C VAL A 768 -39.74 16.25 8.64
N VAL A 769 -38.49 16.57 8.26
CA VAL A 769 -38.03 16.49 6.87
C VAL A 769 -38.03 15.04 6.38
N VAL A 770 -37.42 14.13 7.15
CA VAL A 770 -37.37 12.69 6.85
C VAL A 770 -38.78 12.10 6.69
N GLU A 771 -39.70 12.40 7.62
CA GLU A 771 -41.09 11.94 7.59
C GLU A 771 -41.82 12.44 6.34
N LYS A 772 -41.69 13.73 6.00
CA LYS A 772 -42.33 14.31 4.81
C LYS A 772 -41.80 13.73 3.50
N VAL A 773 -40.49 13.51 3.38
CA VAL A 773 -39.91 12.88 2.19
C VAL A 773 -40.39 11.43 2.06
N LEU A 774 -40.40 10.66 3.15
CA LEU A 774 -40.94 9.29 3.15
C LEU A 774 -42.45 9.22 2.84
N SER A 775 -43.23 10.25 3.20
CA SER A 775 -44.68 10.28 2.97
C SER A 775 -45.11 10.48 1.50
N SER A 776 -44.18 10.86 0.63
CA SER A 776 -44.41 10.95 -0.82
C SER A 776 -43.82 9.73 -1.52
N ASP A 777 -44.55 9.12 -2.45
CA ASP A 777 -44.08 7.98 -3.25
C ASP A 777 -43.11 8.41 -4.37
N ASP A 778 -43.06 9.70 -4.73
CA ASP A 778 -42.25 10.21 -5.83
C ASP A 778 -40.75 10.13 -5.50
N PHE A 779 -40.00 9.33 -6.28
CA PHE A 779 -38.57 9.13 -6.05
C PHE A 779 -37.75 10.44 -6.14
N LYS A 780 -38.18 11.37 -6.99
CA LYS A 780 -37.52 12.67 -7.22
C LYS A 780 -37.91 13.75 -6.22
N PHE A 781 -39.01 13.55 -5.48
CA PHE A 781 -39.45 14.49 -4.45
C PHE A 781 -38.51 14.44 -3.23
N GLY A 782 -38.01 15.61 -2.84
CA GLY A 782 -37.13 15.74 -1.68
C GLY A 782 -37.14 17.14 -1.09
N TYR A 783 -36.23 17.39 -0.15
CA TYR A 783 -36.10 18.67 0.55
C TYR A 783 -34.84 19.40 0.10
N ASN A 784 -35.02 20.52 -0.61
CA ASN A 784 -33.91 21.39 -0.99
C ASN A 784 -33.49 22.24 0.23
N ALA A 785 -32.38 21.87 0.85
CA ALA A 785 -31.87 22.58 2.03
C ALA A 785 -31.33 24.00 1.71
N ALA A 786 -30.99 24.31 0.45
CA ALA A 786 -30.56 25.65 0.03
C ALA A 786 -31.75 26.63 0.01
N THR A 787 -32.84 26.29 -0.68
CA THR A 787 -34.07 27.11 -0.75
C THR A 787 -34.93 26.99 0.51
N GLY A 788 -34.95 25.82 1.14
CA GLY A 788 -35.85 25.48 2.26
C GLY A 788 -37.19 24.88 1.83
N ASN A 789 -37.36 24.54 0.55
CA ASN A 789 -38.60 24.05 -0.04
C ASN A 789 -38.59 22.53 -0.27
N TYR A 790 -39.77 21.97 -0.51
CA TYR A 790 -39.96 20.60 -0.98
C TYR A 790 -40.32 20.64 -2.46
N GLU A 791 -39.55 19.97 -3.30
CA GLU A 791 -39.63 20.05 -4.76
C GLU A 791 -39.03 18.80 -5.42
N ASP A 792 -39.13 18.70 -6.75
CA ASP A 792 -38.37 17.71 -7.52
C ASP A 792 -36.89 18.11 -7.49
N LEU A 793 -36.09 17.33 -6.78
CA LEU A 793 -34.67 17.61 -6.60
C LEU A 793 -33.88 17.47 -7.89
N MET A 794 -34.29 16.62 -8.82
CA MET A 794 -33.58 16.47 -10.10
C MET A 794 -33.85 17.66 -11.01
N ALA A 795 -35.11 18.13 -11.08
CA ALA A 795 -35.46 19.37 -11.79
C ALA A 795 -34.83 20.62 -11.15
N ALA A 796 -34.57 20.59 -9.84
CA ALA A 796 -33.86 21.64 -9.10
C ALA A 796 -32.32 21.56 -9.21
N GLY A 797 -31.76 20.58 -9.93
CA GLY A 797 -30.31 20.39 -10.06
C GLY A 797 -29.63 19.91 -8.78
N ILE A 798 -30.28 19.07 -7.98
CA ILE A 798 -29.71 18.46 -6.76
C ILE A 798 -29.55 16.96 -7.02
N ILE A 799 -28.36 16.62 -7.51
CA ILE A 799 -27.99 15.31 -8.05
C ILE A 799 -26.59 14.93 -7.55
N ASP A 800 -26.47 13.71 -7.03
CA ASP A 800 -25.22 13.15 -6.51
C ASP A 800 -24.77 12.01 -7.46
N PRO A 801 -23.46 11.83 -7.77
CA PRO A 801 -23.01 10.70 -8.60
C PRO A 801 -23.26 9.35 -7.92
N THR A 802 -23.74 8.34 -8.66
CA THR A 802 -24.03 7.00 -8.10
C THR A 802 -22.79 6.39 -7.44
N LYS A 803 -21.62 6.55 -8.08
CA LYS A 803 -20.33 6.07 -7.59
C LYS A 803 -19.99 6.61 -6.19
N VAL A 804 -20.27 7.89 -5.95
CA VAL A 804 -20.05 8.53 -4.64
C VAL A 804 -20.93 7.87 -3.58
N VAL A 805 -22.24 7.76 -3.83
CA VAL A 805 -23.19 7.15 -2.89
C VAL A 805 -22.86 5.68 -2.61
N ARG A 806 -22.48 4.92 -3.64
CA ARG A 806 -22.04 3.52 -3.54
C ARG A 806 -20.76 3.39 -2.69
N CYS A 807 -19.71 4.14 -3.01
CA CYS A 807 -18.45 4.12 -2.25
C CYS A 807 -18.65 4.55 -0.79
N CYS A 808 -19.48 5.58 -0.52
CA CYS A 808 -19.84 5.98 0.84
C CYS A 808 -20.44 4.81 1.63
N LEU A 809 -21.42 4.10 1.06
CA LEU A 809 -22.09 2.97 1.71
C LEU A 809 -21.13 1.79 1.98
N GLU A 810 -20.39 1.36 0.95
CA GLU A 810 -19.46 0.23 1.06
C GLU A 810 -18.33 0.50 2.07
N HIS A 811 -17.75 1.70 2.06
CA HIS A 811 -16.63 2.04 2.95
C HIS A 811 -17.09 2.30 4.39
N ALA A 812 -18.26 2.92 4.59
CA ALA A 812 -18.87 3.05 5.91
C ALA A 812 -19.20 1.67 6.51
N ALA A 813 -19.80 0.76 5.73
CA ALA A 813 -20.09 -0.61 6.16
C ALA A 813 -18.81 -1.40 6.46
N SER A 814 -17.76 -1.26 5.65
CA SER A 814 -16.47 -1.93 5.86
C SER A 814 -15.76 -1.48 7.16
N VAL A 815 -15.79 -0.18 7.47
CA VAL A 815 -15.24 0.32 8.75
C VAL A 815 -16.12 -0.08 9.93
N ALA A 816 -17.46 0.02 9.81
CA ALA A 816 -18.37 -0.44 10.85
C ALA A 816 -18.21 -1.95 11.16
N LYS A 817 -17.99 -2.79 10.14
CA LYS A 817 -17.68 -4.22 10.30
C LYS A 817 -16.43 -4.44 11.16
N THR A 818 -15.33 -3.77 10.80
CA THR A 818 -14.05 -3.89 11.50
C THR A 818 -14.15 -3.35 12.93
N PHE A 819 -14.88 -2.26 13.12
CA PHE A 819 -15.11 -1.63 14.42
C PHE A 819 -15.93 -2.54 15.36
N LEU A 820 -17.10 -3.02 14.91
CA LEU A 820 -18.02 -3.83 15.73
C LEU A 820 -17.49 -5.24 16.03
N THR A 821 -16.50 -5.73 15.28
CA THR A 821 -15.81 -7.01 15.56
C THR A 821 -14.53 -6.87 16.39
N SER A 822 -14.13 -5.64 16.76
CA SER A 822 -12.92 -5.39 17.54
C SER A 822 -13.17 -5.49 19.06
N ASP A 823 -12.59 -6.51 19.69
CA ASP A 823 -12.77 -6.79 21.14
C ASP A 823 -11.59 -6.35 22.02
N VAL A 824 -10.42 -6.04 21.43
CA VAL A 824 -9.23 -5.59 22.15
C VAL A 824 -8.55 -4.46 21.37
N VAL A 825 -8.21 -3.37 22.06
CA VAL A 825 -7.39 -2.28 21.52
C VAL A 825 -6.02 -2.30 22.18
N VAL A 826 -4.97 -2.27 21.37
CA VAL A 826 -3.56 -2.22 21.82
C VAL A 826 -3.01 -0.84 21.51
N VAL A 827 -2.42 -0.20 22.52
CA VAL A 827 -1.92 1.18 22.45
C VAL A 827 -0.46 1.24 22.91
N ASP A 828 0.33 2.11 22.32
CA ASP A 828 1.69 2.40 22.76
C ASP A 828 1.68 3.32 23.98
N ILE A 829 2.27 2.89 25.10
CA ILE A 829 2.46 3.75 26.27
C ILE A 829 3.51 4.79 25.90
N LYS A 830 3.13 6.07 25.92
CA LYS A 830 4.08 7.18 25.78
C LYS A 830 5.08 7.09 26.94
N GLU A 831 6.33 6.78 26.64
CA GLU A 831 7.43 7.03 27.58
C GLU A 831 7.46 8.55 27.87
N PRO A 832 7.67 8.98 29.12
CA PRO A 832 7.84 10.39 29.42
C PRO A 832 9.05 10.90 28.63
N GLU A 833 8.89 12.02 27.93
CA GLU A 833 10.00 12.59 27.16
C GLU A 833 11.22 12.77 28.06
N PRO A 834 12.44 12.41 27.59
CA PRO A 834 13.64 12.63 28.36
C PRO A 834 13.79 14.13 28.57
N VAL A 835 13.49 14.59 29.78
CA VAL A 835 13.60 15.99 30.18
C VAL A 835 14.96 16.49 29.70
N PRO A 836 15.03 17.52 28.83
CA PRO A 836 16.30 17.95 28.29
C PRO A 836 17.19 18.37 29.45
N ALA A 837 18.24 17.57 29.70
CA ALA A 837 19.22 17.88 30.71
C ALA A 837 19.90 19.18 30.27
N GLY A 838 19.46 20.30 30.87
CA GLY A 838 19.89 21.63 30.46
C GLY A 838 21.40 21.72 30.49
N ASN A 839 22.03 21.92 29.33
CA ASN A 839 23.45 22.18 29.25
C ASN A 839 23.75 23.43 30.09
N PRO A 840 24.58 23.35 31.15
CA PRO A 840 24.89 24.50 31.99
C PRO A 840 25.98 25.37 31.35
N MET A 841 25.81 25.71 30.06
CA MET A 841 26.63 26.66 29.29
C MET A 841 25.81 27.25 28.14
N ASP A 842 24.98 28.24 28.42
CA ASP A 842 25.15 29.54 27.76
C ASP A 842 24.65 30.66 28.68
N ASN A 843 25.59 31.44 29.19
CA ASN A 843 25.32 32.73 29.80
C ASN A 843 26.40 33.71 29.33
N SER A 844 26.55 33.81 28.01
CA SER A 844 27.37 34.81 27.34
C SER A 844 26.45 35.81 26.62
N GLY A 845 25.95 36.78 27.40
CA GLY A 845 24.90 37.68 26.94
C GLY A 845 25.35 38.69 25.88
N TYR A 846 24.38 39.10 25.06
CA TYR A 846 24.36 40.44 24.45
C TYR A 846 22.97 41.02 24.70
N GLY A 847 22.92 42.17 25.37
CA GLY A 847 21.73 43.00 25.41
C GLY A 847 21.86 44.12 24.37
N TYR A 848 20.76 44.39 23.66
CA TYR A 848 20.24 45.73 23.38
C TYR A 848 18.77 45.61 22.93
#